data_AF-A0A269TJV3-F1
#
_entry.id   AF-A0A269TJV3-F1
#
_cell.length_a   1.000
_cell.length_b   1.000
_cell.length_c   1.000
_cell.angle_alpha   90.00
_cell.angle_beta   90.00
_cell.angle_gamma   90.00
#
_symmetry.space_group_name_H-M   'P 1'
#
loop_
_entity.id
_entity.type
_entity.pdbx_description
1 polymer ?
#
loop_
_entity_poly.entity_id
_entity_poly.type
_entity_poly.pdbx_seq_one_letter_code
_entity_poly.pdbx_strand_id
1 'polypeptide(L)'
;MNSDNYNFSKIEKKWQAYWEKAKPWKAVDNGNKKIYVLEMFYYPSGAGIHLGHPEGYTAGDIIARTKRLQGYDVLHPMGADSFGLPAEQYALNTGNHPSTFTDKNIDNIRRQLKALGFSYDWDREVKTSDPAYYRWTQFIFTELYKKGLAELRDTEVNWCEGLGTVLANEEIIVLENGERVSERGSFPVTNKIMKQWVLKITEYADRLLDQLDLLQWEDSIKRLQRNWIGREVDEDGNKTFKLRDWIFARQRYWGEPFPVLFDEDNNVHLVDELVELPYMENIKPSGTGEGPLANNKEWISFEKDGKRWRRDSSVMPQWAGSCWYYLAYILKNDDGTYEPINSEEAKKRFKKWLPVDVYIGGQEHAVLHLIYSRFWHFVLYDIGLVDTPEPYSRLINQGMILGPDGTKMSKSLGNVISPDEIVNEFGADTLRVTEMFMGPLSEDKSWSHETTKGVYKWLARVYRLFKNFLSDPSKISKDSYSQDLENKYNLFIKDVTSDIEQIKFNLAISKMMVFVNELYKLDKIYDRNILKDFAIILSTFAPHLGEELLELLGEKTVEFQVWPEYDENKILGQKIKYPVHINNKLKVVIEVDNNSTKDHVIQTALEQPEIKLAIANKKIKKEIFVEGKTVNFLV
;
A
#
# COMPACT_ATOMS: atom_id res chain seq x y z
N MET A 1 -5.46 -21.69 26.18
CA MET A 1 -5.73 -20.29 26.55
C MET A 1 -6.07 -20.24 28.04
N ASN A 2 -5.26 -19.47 28.78
CA ASN A 2 -5.54 -18.72 30.02
C ASN A 2 -4.34 -17.74 30.09
N SER A 3 -4.22 -16.57 29.43
CA SER A 3 -5.10 -15.57 28.80
C SER A 3 -6.05 -14.78 29.69
N ASP A 4 -6.16 -15.09 30.98
CA ASP A 4 -7.29 -14.68 31.85
C ASP A 4 -7.50 -13.19 32.12
N ASN A 5 -6.72 -12.30 31.50
CA ASN A 5 -7.01 -10.87 31.56
C ASN A 5 -7.05 -10.18 30.18
N TYR A 6 -6.54 -10.76 29.09
CA TYR A 6 -6.59 -10.14 27.74
C TYR A 6 -7.54 -10.94 26.83
N ASN A 7 -8.80 -10.53 26.78
CA ASN A 7 -9.83 -11.13 25.94
C ASN A 7 -9.96 -10.35 24.62
N PHE A 8 -9.03 -10.61 23.70
CA PHE A 8 -8.99 -9.93 22.39
C PHE A 8 -10.33 -10.03 21.65
N SER A 9 -10.98 -11.21 21.64
CA SER A 9 -12.25 -11.39 20.91
C SER A 9 -13.36 -10.46 21.39
N LYS A 10 -13.44 -10.18 22.70
CA LYS A 10 -14.39 -9.21 23.26
C LYS A 10 -13.96 -7.77 22.95
N ILE A 11 -12.67 -7.46 23.12
CA ILE A 11 -12.10 -6.12 22.94
C ILE A 11 -12.24 -5.68 21.47
N GLU A 12 -11.84 -6.53 20.54
CA GLU A 12 -11.86 -6.26 19.10
C GLU A 12 -13.29 -5.97 18.61
N LYS A 13 -14.26 -6.84 18.96
CA LYS A 13 -15.67 -6.63 18.61
C LYS A 13 -16.25 -5.35 19.19
N LYS A 14 -15.88 -4.99 20.42
CA LYS A 14 -16.30 -3.74 21.07
C LYS A 14 -15.83 -2.53 20.28
N TRP A 15 -14.54 -2.45 19.97
CA TRP A 15 -13.96 -1.29 19.28
C TRP A 15 -14.37 -1.21 17.81
N GLN A 16 -14.50 -2.35 17.12
CA GLN A 16 -15.08 -2.40 15.77
C GLN A 16 -16.51 -1.86 15.74
N ALA A 17 -17.35 -2.26 16.70
CA ALA A 17 -18.72 -1.74 16.81
C ALA A 17 -18.75 -0.24 17.13
N TYR A 18 -17.82 0.24 17.93
CA TYR A 18 -17.64 1.67 18.20
C TYR A 18 -17.29 2.44 16.92
N TRP A 19 -16.24 2.01 16.20
CA TRP A 19 -15.78 2.70 14.99
C TRP A 19 -16.82 2.67 13.86
N GLU A 20 -17.59 1.58 13.72
CA GLU A 20 -18.69 1.50 12.75
C GLU A 20 -19.76 2.58 12.99
N LYS A 21 -20.07 2.86 14.26
CA LYS A 21 -21.07 3.85 14.65
C LYS A 21 -20.51 5.28 14.64
N ALA A 22 -19.30 5.46 15.16
CA ALA A 22 -18.68 6.77 15.34
C ALA A 22 -18.08 7.33 14.04
N LYS A 23 -17.76 6.47 13.07
CA LYS A 23 -17.08 6.81 11.81
C LYS A 23 -15.87 7.73 11.99
N PRO A 24 -14.93 7.44 12.92
CA PRO A 24 -13.82 8.35 13.24
C PRO A 24 -12.80 8.48 12.09
N TRP A 25 -12.87 7.59 11.11
CA TRP A 25 -11.94 7.54 9.98
C TRP A 25 -12.40 8.30 8.74
N LYS A 26 -13.62 8.86 8.78
CA LYS A 26 -14.18 9.64 7.67
C LYS A 26 -13.21 10.77 7.30
N ALA A 27 -12.90 10.89 6.01
CA ALA A 27 -12.01 11.95 5.54
C ALA A 27 -12.69 13.31 5.74
N VAL A 28 -12.03 14.20 6.47
CA VAL A 28 -12.51 15.55 6.76
C VAL A 28 -11.78 16.61 5.92
N ASP A 29 -12.36 17.81 5.87
CA ASP A 29 -11.80 18.99 5.21
C ASP A 29 -11.82 20.18 6.15
N ASN A 30 -11.07 20.04 7.24
CA ASN A 30 -11.09 21.00 8.35
C ASN A 30 -9.70 21.64 8.59
N GLY A 31 -8.63 21.08 8.02
CA GLY A 31 -7.25 21.44 8.32
C GLY A 31 -6.47 21.99 7.12
N ASN A 32 -5.34 22.61 7.41
CA ASN A 32 -4.39 23.10 6.40
C ASN A 32 -3.39 22.01 5.93
N LYS A 33 -3.31 20.88 6.63
CA LYS A 33 -2.42 19.75 6.31
C LYS A 33 -3.24 18.55 5.88
N LYS A 34 -2.95 17.98 4.71
CA LYS A 34 -3.60 16.78 4.20
C LYS A 34 -2.58 15.67 3.95
N ILE A 35 -3.05 14.43 3.98
CA ILE A 35 -2.32 13.30 3.40
C ILE A 35 -3.31 12.32 2.77
N TYR A 36 -2.98 11.85 1.58
CA TYR A 36 -3.67 10.78 0.89
C TYR A 36 -2.81 9.51 0.95
N VAL A 37 -3.21 8.58 1.80
CA VAL A 37 -2.61 7.25 1.94
C VAL A 37 -3.49 6.25 1.20
N LEU A 38 -2.90 5.46 0.31
CA LEU A 38 -3.65 4.54 -0.51
C LEU A 38 -2.87 3.24 -0.73
N GLU A 39 -3.55 2.12 -0.63
CA GLU A 39 -3.04 0.82 -1.04
C GLU A 39 -3.70 0.38 -2.35
N MET A 40 -3.02 -0.48 -3.10
CA MET A 40 -3.63 -1.17 -4.23
C MET A 40 -4.88 -1.92 -3.74
N PHE A 41 -6.04 -1.48 -4.21
CA PHE A 41 -7.34 -2.07 -3.86
C PHE A 41 -7.46 -3.52 -4.34
N TYR A 42 -8.32 -4.31 -3.70
CA TYR A 42 -8.32 -5.76 -3.86
C TYR A 42 -9.11 -6.23 -5.08
N TYR A 43 -8.70 -7.37 -5.63
CA TYR A 43 -9.54 -8.14 -6.55
C TYR A 43 -10.47 -9.08 -5.76
N PRO A 44 -11.81 -9.06 -6.01
CA PRO A 44 -12.76 -10.03 -5.44
C PRO A 44 -12.70 -11.39 -6.15
N SER A 45 -11.47 -11.88 -6.40
CA SER A 45 -11.13 -13.08 -7.18
C SER A 45 -10.89 -14.31 -6.29
N GLY A 46 -11.55 -14.38 -5.14
CA GLY A 46 -11.54 -15.52 -4.23
C GLY A 46 -12.59 -15.36 -3.15
N ALA A 47 -12.81 -16.42 -2.36
CA ALA A 47 -13.76 -16.40 -1.26
C ALA A 47 -13.46 -15.29 -0.24
N GLY A 48 -12.20 -14.89 -0.09
CA GLY A 48 -11.74 -13.77 0.70
C GLY A 48 -10.31 -13.37 0.37
N ILE A 49 -9.72 -12.55 1.23
CA ILE A 49 -8.27 -12.25 1.21
C ILE A 49 -7.47 -13.40 1.82
N HIS A 50 -6.15 -13.40 1.59
CA HIS A 50 -5.17 -14.27 2.26
C HIS A 50 -4.14 -13.41 2.99
N LEU A 51 -3.33 -14.00 3.88
CA LEU A 51 -2.31 -13.34 4.71
C LEU A 51 -1.28 -12.43 3.99
N GLY A 52 -1.24 -12.42 2.65
CA GLY A 52 -0.39 -11.49 1.91
C GLY A 52 -1.03 -10.11 1.72
N HIS A 53 -2.37 -10.03 1.71
CA HIS A 53 -3.05 -8.75 1.52
C HIS A 53 -2.93 -7.81 2.73
N PRO A 54 -3.10 -8.29 3.99
CA PRO A 54 -3.06 -7.41 5.14
C PRO A 54 -1.70 -6.74 5.37
N GLU A 55 -0.58 -7.24 4.83
CA GLU A 55 0.74 -6.66 5.10
C GLU A 55 0.83 -5.20 4.61
N GLY A 56 0.55 -4.98 3.32
CA GLY A 56 0.54 -3.62 2.74
C GLY A 56 -0.56 -2.74 3.36
N TYR A 57 -1.71 -3.33 3.67
CA TYR A 57 -2.86 -2.63 4.26
C TYR A 57 -2.58 -2.20 5.71
N THR A 58 -1.84 -3.02 6.48
CA THR A 58 -1.39 -2.70 7.84
C THR A 58 -0.36 -1.59 7.80
N ALA A 59 0.58 -1.62 6.85
CA ALA A 59 1.56 -0.56 6.66
C ALA A 59 0.88 0.79 6.40
N GLY A 60 -0.07 0.85 5.47
CA GLY A 60 -0.78 2.10 5.18
C GLY A 60 -1.70 2.54 6.33
N ASP A 61 -2.34 1.60 7.04
CA ASP A 61 -3.13 1.92 8.23
C ASP A 61 -2.29 2.51 9.37
N ILE A 62 -1.07 2.02 9.59
CA ILE A 62 -0.13 2.61 10.56
C ILE A 62 0.17 4.06 10.17
N ILE A 63 0.51 4.32 8.91
CA ILE A 63 0.80 5.67 8.40
C ILE A 63 -0.42 6.58 8.56
N ALA A 64 -1.60 6.13 8.14
CA ALA A 64 -2.85 6.87 8.22
C ALA A 64 -3.19 7.24 9.68
N ARG A 65 -3.11 6.29 10.61
CA ARG A 65 -3.36 6.52 12.04
C ARG A 65 -2.34 7.48 12.66
N THR A 66 -1.05 7.30 12.38
CA THR A 66 0.00 8.23 12.85
C THR A 66 -0.26 9.64 12.32
N LYS A 67 -0.64 9.80 11.05
CA LYS A 67 -0.88 11.12 10.46
C LYS A 67 -2.14 11.79 11.01
N ARG A 68 -3.21 11.05 11.30
CA ARG A 68 -4.38 11.60 12.03
C ARG A 68 -3.97 12.14 13.40
N LEU A 69 -3.20 11.36 14.15
CA LEU A 69 -2.66 11.77 15.46
C LEU A 69 -1.72 12.98 15.37
N GLN A 70 -1.00 13.15 14.25
CA GLN A 70 -0.18 14.33 13.95
C GLN A 70 -1.00 15.53 13.41
N GLY A 71 -2.33 15.45 13.40
CA GLY A 71 -3.23 16.54 13.02
C GLY A 71 -3.40 16.75 11.50
N TYR A 72 -3.19 15.71 10.69
CA TYR A 72 -3.47 15.76 9.24
C TYR A 72 -4.93 15.37 8.97
N ASP A 73 -5.54 16.04 7.99
CA ASP A 73 -6.72 15.52 7.30
C ASP A 73 -6.28 14.31 6.45
N VAL A 74 -6.77 13.12 6.78
CA VAL A 74 -6.36 11.87 6.12
C VAL A 74 -7.46 11.36 5.20
N LEU A 75 -7.13 11.19 3.93
CA LEU A 75 -7.90 10.35 3.00
C LEU A 75 -7.24 8.98 2.97
N HIS A 76 -7.94 7.97 3.48
CA HIS A 76 -7.51 6.57 3.47
C HIS A 76 -8.70 5.70 3.05
N PRO A 77 -8.92 5.51 1.74
CA PRO A 77 -10.07 4.80 1.22
C PRO A 77 -9.73 3.35 0.85
N MET A 78 -10.75 2.55 0.54
CA MET A 78 -10.60 1.20 0.01
C MET A 78 -11.75 0.88 -0.96
N GLY A 79 -11.57 -0.12 -1.81
CA GLY A 79 -12.55 -0.48 -2.83
C GLY A 79 -12.24 -1.83 -3.49
N ALA A 80 -13.01 -2.17 -4.51
CA ALA A 80 -12.90 -3.44 -5.21
C ALA A 80 -12.62 -3.25 -6.70
N ASP A 81 -11.54 -3.85 -7.19
CA ASP A 81 -11.28 -4.01 -8.61
C ASP A 81 -12.05 -5.22 -9.16
N SER A 82 -13.32 -4.95 -9.44
CA SER A 82 -14.38 -5.94 -9.59
C SER A 82 -14.72 -6.33 -11.04
N PHE A 83 -14.14 -5.67 -12.04
CA PHE A 83 -14.28 -6.04 -13.46
C PHE A 83 -13.06 -6.81 -13.99
N GLY A 84 -13.23 -7.43 -15.15
CA GLY A 84 -12.19 -8.15 -15.88
C GLY A 84 -11.91 -9.57 -15.38
N LEU A 85 -10.81 -10.12 -15.90
CA LEU A 85 -10.42 -11.51 -15.74
C LEU A 85 -10.36 -12.03 -14.29
N PRO A 86 -9.90 -11.27 -13.26
CA PRO A 86 -9.73 -11.82 -11.93
C PRO A 86 -11.06 -12.24 -11.30
N ALA A 87 -12.07 -11.37 -11.36
CA ALA A 87 -13.40 -11.64 -10.84
C ALA A 87 -14.15 -12.65 -11.74
N GLU A 88 -14.07 -12.46 -13.05
CA GLU A 88 -14.77 -13.32 -14.02
C GLU A 88 -14.29 -14.78 -13.96
N GLN A 89 -12.98 -15.01 -14.02
CA GLN A 89 -12.41 -16.36 -13.98
C GLN A 89 -12.77 -17.06 -12.67
N TYR A 90 -12.75 -16.35 -11.54
CA TYR A 90 -13.11 -16.96 -10.27
C TYR A 90 -14.58 -17.38 -10.24
N ALA A 91 -15.48 -16.53 -10.74
CA ALA A 91 -16.90 -16.87 -10.86
C ALA A 91 -17.11 -18.08 -11.77
N LEU A 92 -16.53 -18.07 -12.98
CA LEU A 92 -16.67 -19.16 -13.95
C LEU A 92 -16.11 -20.48 -13.42
N ASN A 93 -14.92 -20.48 -12.83
CA ASN A 93 -14.27 -21.68 -12.29
C ASN A 93 -15.02 -22.28 -11.09
N THR A 94 -15.88 -21.49 -10.44
CA THR A 94 -16.71 -21.93 -9.30
C THR A 94 -18.17 -22.15 -9.69
N GLY A 95 -18.52 -22.04 -10.97
CA GLY A 95 -19.88 -22.26 -11.48
C GLY A 95 -20.86 -21.15 -11.11
N ASN A 96 -20.39 -19.94 -10.86
CA ASN A 96 -21.22 -18.78 -10.50
C ASN A 96 -21.23 -17.72 -11.61
N HIS A 97 -22.28 -16.88 -11.62
CA HIS A 97 -22.32 -15.70 -12.48
C HIS A 97 -21.50 -14.55 -11.86
N PRO A 98 -20.65 -13.84 -12.63
CA PRO A 98 -19.75 -12.85 -12.06
C PRO A 98 -20.45 -11.66 -11.41
N SER A 99 -21.64 -11.24 -11.87
CA SER A 99 -22.35 -10.11 -11.25
C SER A 99 -22.72 -10.33 -9.78
N THR A 100 -23.33 -11.48 -9.45
CA THR A 100 -23.80 -11.77 -8.09
C THR A 100 -22.67 -12.29 -7.21
N PHE A 101 -21.75 -13.08 -7.78
CA PHE A 101 -20.67 -13.68 -7.01
C PHE A 101 -19.59 -12.67 -6.60
N THR A 102 -19.33 -11.69 -7.47
CA THR A 102 -18.42 -10.58 -7.16
C THR A 102 -18.90 -9.80 -5.94
N ASP A 103 -20.18 -9.43 -5.88
CA ASP A 103 -20.75 -8.71 -4.72
C ASP A 103 -20.65 -9.52 -3.43
N LYS A 104 -20.96 -10.83 -3.49
CA LYS A 104 -20.79 -11.74 -2.34
C LYS A 104 -19.33 -11.77 -1.84
N ASN A 105 -18.35 -11.80 -2.74
CA ASN A 105 -16.93 -11.81 -2.37
C ASN A 105 -16.49 -10.46 -1.80
N ILE A 106 -16.96 -9.35 -2.36
CA ILE A 106 -16.74 -7.99 -1.85
C ILE A 106 -17.26 -7.89 -0.41
N ASP A 107 -18.48 -8.36 -0.14
CA ASP A 107 -19.06 -8.32 1.22
C ASP A 107 -18.22 -9.11 2.23
N ASN A 108 -17.72 -10.28 1.84
CA ASN A 108 -16.86 -11.08 2.72
C ASN A 108 -15.49 -10.42 2.93
N ILE A 109 -14.87 -9.86 1.88
CA ILE A 109 -13.59 -9.15 2.00
C ILE A 109 -13.76 -7.91 2.87
N ARG A 110 -14.82 -7.11 2.67
CA ARG A 110 -15.15 -5.96 3.52
C ARG A 110 -15.27 -6.38 4.99
N ARG A 111 -15.98 -7.48 5.28
CA ARG A 111 -16.05 -8.05 6.64
C ARG A 111 -14.66 -8.38 7.18
N GLN A 112 -13.79 -9.03 6.40
CA GLN A 112 -12.43 -9.39 6.81
C GLN A 112 -11.58 -8.14 7.11
N LEU A 113 -11.62 -7.13 6.24
CA LEU A 113 -10.90 -5.87 6.44
C LEU A 113 -11.40 -5.08 7.66
N LYS A 114 -12.72 -5.04 7.89
CA LYS A 114 -13.31 -4.46 9.11
C LYS A 114 -12.90 -5.23 10.37
N ALA A 115 -12.85 -6.57 10.29
CA ALA A 115 -12.39 -7.41 11.40
C ALA A 115 -10.90 -7.19 11.74
N LEU A 116 -10.09 -6.73 10.78
CA LEU A 116 -8.70 -6.33 11.01
C LEU A 116 -8.55 -4.90 11.57
N GLY A 117 -9.66 -4.15 11.71
CA GLY A 117 -9.65 -2.81 12.28
C GLY A 117 -8.90 -1.77 11.43
N PHE A 118 -8.85 -1.94 10.11
CA PHE A 118 -8.29 -0.91 9.22
C PHE A 118 -9.14 0.36 9.24
N SER A 119 -8.46 1.51 9.29
CA SER A 119 -9.05 2.84 9.41
C SER A 119 -9.45 3.44 8.07
N TYR A 120 -10.13 2.63 7.25
CA TYR A 120 -10.67 3.09 5.97
C TYR A 120 -11.89 3.99 6.14
N ASP A 121 -11.99 4.99 5.28
CA ASP A 121 -13.24 5.73 5.04
C ASP A 121 -14.15 4.90 4.13
N TRP A 122 -14.99 4.06 4.74
CA TRP A 122 -15.92 3.18 4.01
C TRP A 122 -17.01 3.95 3.25
N ASP A 123 -17.28 5.22 3.58
CA ASP A 123 -18.22 6.04 2.80
C ASP A 123 -17.64 6.40 1.42
N ARG A 124 -16.32 6.27 1.25
CA ARG A 124 -15.62 6.45 -0.03
C ARG A 124 -15.45 5.16 -0.83
N GLU A 125 -16.06 4.04 -0.43
CA GLU A 125 -15.86 2.77 -1.12
C GLU A 125 -16.28 2.83 -2.62
N VAL A 126 -15.40 2.32 -3.49
CA VAL A 126 -15.66 2.21 -4.93
C VAL A 126 -15.67 0.74 -5.36
N LYS A 127 -16.48 0.45 -6.38
CA LYS A 127 -16.53 -0.84 -7.05
C LYS A 127 -16.47 -0.59 -8.55
N THR A 128 -15.45 -1.10 -9.24
CA THR A 128 -15.24 -0.78 -10.67
C THR A 128 -16.37 -1.27 -11.58
N SER A 129 -17.16 -2.26 -11.14
CA SER A 129 -18.32 -2.80 -11.85
C SER A 129 -19.63 -2.08 -11.57
N ASP A 130 -19.63 -1.05 -10.72
CA ASP A 130 -20.80 -0.19 -10.49
C ASP A 130 -21.06 0.71 -11.72
N PRO A 131 -22.28 0.73 -12.31
CA PRO A 131 -22.68 1.67 -13.35
C PRO A 131 -22.33 3.14 -13.06
N ALA A 132 -22.45 3.57 -11.80
CA ALA A 132 -22.08 4.93 -11.41
C ALA A 132 -20.57 5.20 -11.51
N TYR A 133 -19.74 4.16 -11.39
CA TYR A 133 -18.29 4.22 -11.55
C TYR A 133 -17.89 4.15 -13.03
N TYR A 134 -18.24 3.07 -13.73
CA TYR A 134 -17.71 2.83 -15.08
C TYR A 134 -18.27 3.76 -16.15
N ARG A 135 -19.33 4.53 -15.85
CA ARG A 135 -19.69 5.72 -16.65
C ARG A 135 -18.50 6.66 -16.85
N TRP A 136 -17.73 6.89 -15.79
CA TRP A 136 -16.57 7.76 -15.86
C TRP A 136 -15.38 7.07 -16.53
N THR A 137 -15.25 5.75 -16.41
CA THR A 137 -14.31 4.97 -17.24
C THR A 137 -14.62 5.13 -18.73
N GLN A 138 -15.90 5.03 -19.12
CA GLN A 138 -16.36 5.27 -20.49
C GLN A 138 -16.08 6.70 -20.95
N PHE A 139 -16.39 7.70 -20.10
CA PHE A 139 -16.05 9.09 -20.37
C PHE A 139 -14.55 9.28 -20.65
N ILE A 140 -13.66 8.72 -19.82
CA ILE A 140 -12.20 8.83 -20.04
C ILE A 140 -11.79 8.18 -21.36
N PHE A 141 -12.37 7.03 -21.72
CA PHE A 141 -12.15 6.45 -23.04
C PHE A 141 -12.59 7.37 -24.18
N THR A 142 -13.74 8.05 -24.06
CA THR A 142 -14.17 9.01 -25.08
C THR A 142 -13.19 10.16 -25.23
N GLU A 143 -12.60 10.66 -24.15
CA GLU A 143 -11.59 11.72 -24.19
C GLU A 143 -10.28 11.22 -24.83
N LEU A 144 -9.84 10.00 -24.53
CA LEU A 144 -8.72 9.35 -25.22
C LEU A 144 -8.98 9.26 -26.74
N TYR A 145 -10.18 8.85 -27.15
CA TYR A 145 -10.56 8.77 -28.56
C TYR A 145 -10.58 10.16 -29.23
N LYS A 146 -11.21 11.16 -28.60
CA LYS A 146 -11.24 12.55 -29.12
C LYS A 146 -9.85 13.16 -29.28
N LYS A 147 -8.88 12.74 -28.46
CA LYS A 147 -7.46 13.13 -28.57
C LYS A 147 -6.66 12.32 -29.59
N GLY A 148 -7.28 11.37 -30.29
CA GLY A 148 -6.61 10.50 -31.24
C GLY A 148 -5.69 9.45 -30.58
N LEU A 149 -5.84 9.25 -29.26
CA LEU A 149 -5.05 8.31 -28.45
C LEU A 149 -5.73 6.94 -28.32
N ALA A 150 -6.98 6.79 -28.76
CA ALA A 150 -7.64 5.50 -28.90
C ALA A 150 -8.05 5.31 -30.36
N GLU A 151 -7.71 4.16 -30.95
CA GLU A 151 -8.12 3.83 -32.32
C GLU A 151 -8.34 2.33 -32.49
N LEU A 152 -9.06 1.98 -33.56
CA LEU A 152 -9.30 0.61 -33.96
C LEU A 152 -8.47 0.31 -35.22
N ARG A 153 -7.49 -0.59 -35.11
CA ARG A 153 -6.60 -0.96 -36.23
C ARG A 153 -6.26 -2.44 -36.23
N ASP A 154 -5.88 -2.97 -37.39
CA ASP A 154 -5.24 -4.27 -37.49
C ASP A 154 -3.85 -4.20 -36.84
N THR A 155 -3.63 -5.05 -35.85
CA THR A 155 -2.36 -5.11 -35.12
C THR A 155 -2.03 -6.54 -34.76
N GLU A 156 -0.73 -6.81 -34.56
CA GLU A 156 -0.29 -8.07 -33.94
C GLU A 156 -0.70 -8.06 -32.46
N VAL A 157 -1.45 -9.09 -32.06
CA VAL A 157 -2.00 -9.25 -30.71
C VAL A 157 -1.57 -10.57 -30.09
N ASN A 158 -1.53 -10.60 -28.77
CA ASN A 158 -1.30 -11.83 -28.01
C ASN A 158 -2.64 -12.53 -27.78
N TRP A 159 -2.95 -13.53 -28.60
CA TRP A 159 -4.15 -14.34 -28.44
C TRP A 159 -3.93 -15.47 -27.43
N CYS A 160 -4.74 -15.50 -26.38
CA CYS A 160 -4.73 -16.55 -25.37
C CYS A 160 -5.95 -17.46 -25.57
N GLU A 161 -5.73 -18.67 -26.08
CA GLU A 161 -6.83 -19.63 -26.33
C GLU A 161 -7.51 -20.08 -25.03
N GLY A 162 -6.74 -20.33 -23.97
CA GLY A 162 -7.27 -20.74 -22.67
C GLY A 162 -8.17 -19.69 -22.01
N LEU A 163 -8.01 -18.41 -22.37
CA LEU A 163 -8.87 -17.32 -21.96
C LEU A 163 -9.80 -16.84 -23.08
N GLY A 164 -9.72 -17.37 -24.30
CA GLY A 164 -10.52 -16.92 -25.44
C GLY A 164 -10.50 -15.39 -25.67
N THR A 165 -9.37 -14.72 -25.41
CA THR A 165 -9.25 -13.26 -25.56
C THR A 165 -7.83 -12.84 -25.95
N VAL A 166 -7.72 -11.67 -26.57
CA VAL A 166 -6.44 -10.95 -26.67
C VAL A 166 -5.97 -10.46 -25.31
N LEU A 167 -4.65 -10.30 -25.17
CA LEU A 167 -3.96 -9.74 -24.02
C LEU A 167 -2.95 -8.66 -24.47
N ALA A 168 -2.72 -7.68 -23.61
CA ALA A 168 -1.68 -6.68 -23.75
C ALA A 168 -0.27 -7.30 -23.61
N ASN A 169 0.77 -6.60 -24.07
CA ASN A 169 2.13 -7.12 -23.98
C ASN A 169 2.60 -7.25 -22.53
N GLU A 170 2.15 -6.34 -21.67
CA GLU A 170 2.45 -6.31 -20.25
C GLU A 170 1.81 -7.48 -19.48
N GLU A 171 0.78 -8.12 -20.05
CA GLU A 171 0.09 -9.28 -19.48
C GLU A 171 0.73 -10.62 -19.89
N ILE A 172 1.88 -10.58 -20.57
CA ILE A 172 2.61 -11.76 -21.03
C ILE A 172 3.90 -11.95 -20.23
N ILE A 173 4.11 -13.17 -19.74
CA ILE A 173 5.35 -13.64 -19.12
C ILE A 173 6.07 -14.55 -20.10
N VAL A 174 7.40 -14.41 -20.18
CA VAL A 174 8.26 -15.35 -20.90
C VAL A 174 8.93 -16.26 -19.89
N LEU A 175 8.68 -17.56 -19.98
CA LEU A 175 9.25 -18.58 -19.12
C LEU A 175 10.72 -18.87 -19.52
N GLU A 176 11.47 -19.55 -18.65
CA GLU A 176 12.89 -19.87 -18.88
C GLU A 176 13.13 -20.71 -20.15
N ASN A 177 12.16 -21.53 -20.54
CA ASN A 177 12.18 -22.31 -21.78
C ASN A 177 11.84 -21.48 -23.04
N GLY A 178 11.60 -20.17 -22.89
CA GLY A 178 11.22 -19.25 -23.97
C GLY A 178 9.73 -19.25 -24.31
N GLU A 179 8.91 -20.07 -23.66
CA GLU A 179 7.46 -20.08 -23.88
C GLU A 179 6.82 -18.80 -23.36
N ARG A 180 5.87 -18.28 -24.14
CA ARG A 180 5.10 -17.07 -23.81
C ARG A 180 3.76 -17.49 -23.23
N VAL A 181 3.47 -17.04 -22.02
CA VAL A 181 2.25 -17.38 -21.29
C VAL A 181 1.58 -16.13 -20.71
N SER A 182 0.29 -16.20 -20.44
CA SER A 182 -0.42 -15.13 -19.72
C SER A 182 0.06 -15.01 -18.27
N GLU A 183 0.17 -13.78 -17.75
CA GLU A 183 0.52 -13.53 -16.33
C GLU A 183 -0.45 -14.26 -15.39
N ARG A 184 -1.73 -14.27 -15.78
CA ARG A 184 -2.80 -14.94 -15.07
C ARG A 184 -3.05 -16.31 -15.65
N GLY A 185 -2.84 -17.34 -14.83
CA GLY A 185 -3.15 -18.73 -15.17
C GLY A 185 -2.12 -19.43 -16.05
N SER A 186 -1.06 -18.74 -16.47
CA SER A 186 0.04 -19.32 -17.26
C SER A 186 -0.42 -20.04 -18.54
N PHE A 187 -1.43 -19.50 -19.22
CA PHE A 187 -1.95 -20.07 -20.45
C PHE A 187 -1.05 -19.68 -21.63
N PRO A 188 -0.69 -20.61 -22.54
CA PRO A 188 0.08 -20.29 -23.72
C PRO A 188 -0.57 -19.20 -24.58
N VAL A 189 0.26 -18.32 -25.15
CA VAL A 189 -0.19 -17.28 -26.07
C VAL A 189 0.44 -17.40 -27.45
N THR A 190 -0.32 -17.00 -28.47
CA THR A 190 0.10 -17.00 -29.87
C THR A 190 -0.11 -15.62 -30.47
N ASN A 191 0.71 -15.25 -31.45
CA ASN A 191 0.51 -13.99 -32.17
C ASN A 191 -0.57 -14.18 -33.25
N LYS A 192 -1.49 -13.22 -33.34
CA LYS A 192 -2.47 -13.13 -34.44
C LYS A 192 -2.56 -11.68 -34.93
N ILE A 193 -2.86 -11.47 -36.20
CA ILE A 193 -3.28 -10.15 -36.68
C ILE A 193 -4.78 -10.03 -36.48
N MET A 194 -5.22 -9.06 -35.68
CA MET A 194 -6.63 -8.81 -35.42
C MET A 194 -6.88 -7.31 -35.37
N LYS A 195 -8.04 -6.89 -35.88
CA LYS A 195 -8.54 -5.53 -35.67
C LYS A 195 -8.94 -5.38 -34.19
N GLN A 196 -8.25 -4.51 -33.46
CA GLN A 196 -8.47 -4.31 -32.02
C GLN A 196 -8.35 -2.84 -31.63
N TRP A 197 -8.99 -2.48 -30.51
CA TRP A 197 -8.78 -1.20 -29.85
C TRP A 197 -7.39 -1.15 -29.24
N VAL A 198 -6.65 -0.10 -29.57
CA VAL A 198 -5.32 0.19 -29.03
C VAL A 198 -5.30 1.59 -28.45
N LEU A 199 -4.61 1.76 -27.32
CA LEU A 199 -4.31 3.06 -26.75
C LEU A 199 -2.85 3.44 -27.05
N LYS A 200 -2.65 4.65 -27.58
CA LYS A 200 -1.35 5.18 -28.02
C LYS A 200 -0.48 5.66 -26.87
N ILE A 201 -0.18 4.75 -25.94
CA ILE A 201 0.72 5.00 -24.81
C ILE A 201 2.13 5.39 -25.27
N THR A 202 2.54 4.97 -26.46
CA THR A 202 3.87 5.32 -27.03
C THR A 202 4.05 6.81 -27.28
N GLU A 203 2.98 7.57 -27.54
CA GLU A 203 3.00 9.04 -27.64
C GLU A 203 3.44 9.71 -26.33
N TYR A 204 3.33 8.99 -25.21
CA TYR A 204 3.74 9.45 -23.88
C TYR A 204 5.02 8.75 -23.39
N ALA A 205 5.70 7.95 -24.21
CA ALA A 205 6.84 7.13 -23.79
C ALA A 205 8.01 7.96 -23.22
N ASP A 206 8.36 9.07 -23.87
CA ASP A 206 9.38 10.00 -23.36
C ASP A 206 8.99 10.56 -22.00
N ARG A 207 7.76 11.07 -21.85
CA ARG A 207 7.27 11.65 -20.58
C ARG A 207 7.19 10.60 -19.48
N LEU A 208 6.72 9.39 -19.80
CA LEU A 208 6.70 8.25 -18.88
C LEU A 208 8.10 7.91 -18.38
N LEU A 209 9.12 8.08 -19.21
CA LEU A 209 10.50 7.79 -18.82
C LEU A 209 11.12 8.94 -18.02
N ASP A 210 11.01 10.16 -18.52
CA ASP A 210 11.70 11.33 -17.97
C ASP A 210 11.11 11.75 -16.61
N GLN A 211 9.80 11.57 -16.39
CA GLN A 211 9.17 11.93 -15.11
C GLN A 211 9.43 10.91 -13.98
N LEU A 212 9.98 9.72 -14.26
CA LEU A 212 10.39 8.78 -13.21
C LEU A 212 11.42 9.39 -12.25
N ASP A 213 12.22 10.34 -12.71
CA ASP A 213 13.24 11.01 -11.90
C ASP A 213 12.64 11.93 -10.83
N LEU A 214 11.38 12.36 -11.02
CA LEU A 214 10.66 13.21 -10.08
C LEU A 214 9.99 12.43 -8.93
N LEU A 215 9.86 11.11 -9.07
CA LEU A 215 9.08 10.25 -8.18
C LEU A 215 9.90 9.72 -7.00
N GLN A 216 9.32 9.66 -5.80
CA GLN A 216 9.91 8.98 -4.63
C GLN A 216 9.61 7.49 -4.66
N TRP A 217 10.01 6.82 -5.73
CA TRP A 217 9.83 5.38 -5.94
C TRP A 217 11.16 4.65 -5.79
N GLU A 218 11.10 3.37 -5.46
CA GLU A 218 12.30 2.54 -5.42
C GLU A 218 12.96 2.42 -6.79
N ASP A 219 14.30 2.42 -6.81
CA ASP A 219 15.06 2.30 -8.05
C ASP A 219 14.79 0.97 -8.78
N SER A 220 14.41 -0.08 -8.04
CA SER A 220 13.95 -1.37 -8.58
C SER A 220 12.78 -1.19 -9.56
N ILE A 221 11.73 -0.49 -9.13
CA ILE A 221 10.54 -0.21 -9.95
C ILE A 221 10.87 0.74 -11.09
N LYS A 222 11.62 1.81 -10.82
CA LYS A 222 12.04 2.74 -11.87
C LYS A 222 12.82 2.00 -12.96
N ARG A 223 13.77 1.13 -12.60
CA ARG A 223 14.52 0.30 -13.56
C ARG A 223 13.60 -0.61 -14.36
N LEU A 224 12.62 -1.27 -13.74
CA LEU A 224 11.65 -2.10 -14.47
C LEU A 224 10.89 -1.29 -15.52
N GLN A 225 10.38 -0.10 -15.17
CA GLN A 225 9.70 0.76 -16.14
C GLN A 225 10.67 1.29 -17.22
N ARG A 226 11.88 1.72 -16.86
CA ARG A 226 12.88 2.17 -17.86
C ARG A 226 13.21 1.08 -18.86
N ASN A 227 13.39 -0.15 -18.39
CA ASN A 227 13.69 -1.31 -19.24
C ASN A 227 12.51 -1.69 -20.14
N TRP A 228 11.28 -1.60 -19.61
CA TRP A 228 10.06 -1.87 -20.35
C TRP A 228 9.80 -0.83 -21.44
N ILE A 229 9.95 0.45 -21.09
CA ILE A 229 9.83 1.55 -22.05
C ILE A 229 10.92 1.44 -23.12
N GLY A 230 12.16 1.22 -22.69
CA GLY A 230 13.28 0.87 -23.55
C GLY A 230 13.58 1.91 -24.63
N ARG A 231 13.76 3.18 -24.23
CA ARG A 231 14.17 4.25 -25.14
C ARG A 231 15.61 4.03 -25.61
N GLU A 232 15.80 3.89 -26.91
CA GLU A 232 17.10 3.90 -27.57
C GLU A 232 17.18 5.11 -28.50
N VAL A 233 18.38 5.69 -28.64
CA VAL A 233 18.63 6.86 -29.49
C VAL A 233 19.78 6.50 -30.43
N ASP A 234 19.55 6.61 -31.73
CA ASP A 234 20.58 6.34 -32.73
C ASP A 234 21.57 7.52 -32.89
N GLU A 235 22.59 7.35 -33.73
CA GLU A 235 23.63 8.36 -33.96
C GLU A 235 23.08 9.67 -34.56
N ASP A 236 21.93 9.59 -35.25
CA ASP A 236 21.23 10.73 -35.86
C ASP A 236 20.24 11.42 -34.90
N GLY A 237 20.09 10.88 -33.68
CA GLY A 237 19.18 11.41 -32.66
C GLY A 237 17.73 10.90 -32.76
N ASN A 238 17.44 9.94 -33.65
CA ASN A 238 16.11 9.34 -33.73
C ASN A 238 15.88 8.40 -32.54
N LYS A 239 14.69 8.49 -31.96
CA LYS A 239 14.29 7.70 -30.80
C LYS A 239 13.48 6.48 -31.23
N THR A 240 13.80 5.32 -30.67
CA THR A 240 12.99 4.11 -30.76
C THR A 240 12.63 3.62 -29.35
N PHE A 241 11.53 2.88 -29.23
CA PHE A 241 11.03 2.39 -27.95
C PHE A 241 10.69 0.90 -28.04
N LYS A 242 10.92 0.16 -26.96
CA LYS A 242 10.45 -1.23 -26.81
C LYS A 242 8.96 -1.28 -26.49
N LEU A 243 8.47 -0.29 -25.74
CA LEU A 243 7.05 -0.12 -25.47
C LEU A 243 6.27 -0.08 -26.78
N ARG A 244 5.18 -0.85 -26.81
CA ARG A 244 4.21 -0.82 -27.90
C ARG A 244 2.91 -0.20 -27.39
N ASP A 245 2.06 0.20 -28.34
CA ASP A 245 0.71 0.63 -27.99
C ASP A 245 -0.05 -0.46 -27.24
N TRP A 246 -0.91 -0.01 -26.34
CA TRP A 246 -1.60 -0.88 -25.41
C TRP A 246 -2.82 -1.50 -26.06
N ILE A 247 -2.79 -2.82 -26.30
CA ILE A 247 -3.94 -3.61 -26.74
C ILE A 247 -5.01 -3.60 -25.63
N PHE A 248 -6.13 -2.95 -25.90
CA PHE A 248 -7.07 -2.54 -24.86
C PHE A 248 -8.34 -3.38 -24.82
N ALA A 249 -8.95 -3.69 -25.96
CA ALA A 249 -10.18 -4.50 -26.00
C ALA A 249 -9.96 -5.94 -25.52
N ARG A 250 -11.00 -6.54 -24.94
CA ARG A 250 -11.05 -7.95 -24.51
C ARG A 250 -12.30 -8.63 -25.04
N GLN A 251 -12.17 -9.88 -25.49
CA GLN A 251 -13.28 -10.71 -25.96
C GLN A 251 -13.92 -11.46 -24.78
N ARG A 252 -14.32 -10.70 -23.76
CA ARG A 252 -14.84 -11.21 -22.49
C ARG A 252 -16.19 -10.56 -22.19
N TYR A 253 -16.93 -11.10 -21.24
CA TYR A 253 -18.23 -10.55 -20.86
C TYR A 253 -18.08 -9.53 -19.73
N TRP A 254 -17.33 -9.90 -18.70
CA TRP A 254 -17.28 -9.13 -17.46
C TRP A 254 -16.24 -8.02 -17.53
N GLY A 255 -16.62 -6.89 -18.13
CA GLY A 255 -15.81 -5.67 -18.20
C GLY A 255 -16.68 -4.49 -18.63
N GLU A 256 -16.09 -3.30 -18.67
CA GLU A 256 -16.79 -2.09 -19.11
C GLU A 256 -17.09 -2.18 -20.61
N PRO A 257 -18.36 -2.01 -21.05
CA PRO A 257 -18.65 -1.88 -22.48
C PRO A 257 -17.97 -0.65 -23.08
N PHE A 258 -17.56 -0.72 -24.34
CA PHE A 258 -17.11 0.47 -25.06
C PHE A 258 -18.30 1.40 -25.36
N PRO A 259 -18.19 2.71 -25.11
CA PRO A 259 -19.23 3.70 -25.43
C PRO A 259 -19.18 4.05 -26.92
N VAL A 260 -19.28 3.04 -27.78
CA VAL A 260 -19.10 3.14 -29.23
C VAL A 260 -20.24 2.45 -29.97
N LEU A 261 -20.68 3.10 -31.06
CA LEU A 261 -21.53 2.52 -32.10
C LEU A 261 -20.78 2.51 -33.43
N PHE A 262 -21.04 1.48 -34.22
CA PHE A 262 -20.65 1.37 -35.62
C PHE A 262 -21.89 1.58 -36.48
N ASP A 263 -21.76 2.40 -37.52
CA ASP A 263 -22.75 2.48 -38.61
C ASP A 263 -22.53 1.35 -39.64
N GLU A 264 -23.32 1.33 -40.70
CA GLU A 264 -23.26 0.30 -41.75
C GLU A 264 -21.92 0.30 -42.51
N ASP A 265 -21.24 1.45 -42.56
CA ASP A 265 -19.91 1.61 -43.18
C ASP A 265 -18.77 1.29 -42.19
N ASN A 266 -19.10 0.88 -40.97
CA ASN A 266 -18.18 0.64 -39.84
C ASN A 266 -17.43 1.89 -39.36
N ASN A 267 -17.96 3.09 -39.58
CA ASN A 267 -17.43 4.28 -38.93
C ASN A 267 -17.77 4.24 -37.43
N VAL A 268 -16.85 4.75 -36.62
CA VAL A 268 -16.98 4.82 -35.16
C VAL A 268 -17.74 6.08 -34.78
N HIS A 269 -18.76 5.92 -33.94
CA HIS A 269 -19.53 7.01 -33.32
C HIS A 269 -19.50 6.83 -31.80
N LEU A 270 -19.14 7.88 -31.07
CA LEU A 270 -19.13 7.85 -29.60
C LEU A 270 -20.54 7.98 -29.03
N VAL A 271 -20.75 7.40 -27.85
CA VAL A 271 -22.00 7.50 -27.08
C VAL A 271 -21.73 8.33 -25.82
N ASP A 272 -22.50 9.41 -25.63
CA ASP A 272 -22.37 10.28 -24.45
C ASP A 272 -23.04 9.68 -23.20
N GLU A 273 -24.10 8.90 -23.41
CA GLU A 273 -24.82 8.19 -22.34
C GLU A 273 -24.07 6.93 -21.89
N LEU A 274 -24.32 6.52 -20.65
CA LEU A 274 -23.79 5.28 -20.10
C LEU A 274 -24.25 4.07 -20.93
N VAL A 275 -23.30 3.28 -21.41
CA VAL A 275 -23.59 1.98 -22.02
C VAL A 275 -23.45 0.90 -20.96
N GLU A 276 -24.57 0.47 -20.38
CA GLU A 276 -24.56 -0.57 -19.35
C GLU A 276 -24.24 -1.95 -19.91
N LEU A 277 -23.54 -2.76 -19.12
CA LEU A 277 -23.31 -4.17 -19.43
C LEU A 277 -24.64 -4.94 -19.30
N PRO A 278 -25.18 -5.54 -20.37
CA PRO A 278 -26.44 -6.25 -20.29
C PRO A 278 -26.28 -7.53 -19.47
N TYR A 279 -27.23 -7.83 -18.60
CA TYR A 279 -27.25 -9.13 -17.92
C TYR A 279 -27.46 -10.25 -18.94
N MET A 280 -26.57 -11.24 -18.94
CA MET A 280 -26.61 -12.40 -19.82
C MET A 280 -26.30 -13.68 -19.05
N GLU A 281 -27.08 -14.75 -19.27
CA GLU A 281 -26.76 -16.08 -18.74
C GLU A 281 -25.69 -16.78 -19.59
N ASN A 282 -25.77 -16.63 -20.92
CA ASN A 282 -24.80 -17.21 -21.84
C ASN A 282 -23.57 -16.30 -22.04
N ILE A 283 -22.63 -16.39 -21.10
CA ILE A 283 -21.39 -15.59 -21.07
C ILE A 283 -20.17 -16.37 -21.57
N LYS A 284 -20.40 -17.49 -22.26
CA LYS A 284 -19.32 -18.26 -22.90
C LYS A 284 -18.80 -17.54 -24.15
N PRO A 285 -17.53 -17.75 -24.53
CA PRO A 285 -17.00 -17.23 -25.79
C PRO A 285 -17.90 -17.59 -26.97
N SER A 286 -18.04 -16.67 -27.92
CA SER A 286 -18.89 -16.84 -29.12
C SER A 286 -18.39 -17.93 -30.08
N GLY A 287 -17.12 -18.32 -29.97
CA GLY A 287 -16.45 -19.24 -30.90
C GLY A 287 -16.04 -18.60 -32.23
N THR A 288 -16.31 -17.30 -32.45
CA THR A 288 -15.99 -16.56 -33.69
C THR A 288 -14.76 -15.65 -33.57
N GLY A 289 -14.11 -15.63 -32.40
CA GLY A 289 -13.11 -14.64 -32.06
C GLY A 289 -13.70 -13.32 -31.56
N GLU A 290 -15.03 -13.21 -31.41
CA GLU A 290 -15.72 -12.10 -30.76
C GLU A 290 -16.03 -12.41 -29.28
N GLY A 291 -16.25 -11.37 -28.48
CA GLY A 291 -16.65 -11.51 -27.08
C GLY A 291 -18.08 -12.07 -26.92
N PRO A 292 -18.44 -12.56 -25.72
CA PRO A 292 -19.78 -13.10 -25.44
C PRO A 292 -20.95 -12.15 -25.73
N LEU A 293 -20.74 -10.83 -25.66
CA LEU A 293 -21.76 -9.83 -25.97
C LEU A 293 -22.29 -9.95 -27.41
N ALA A 294 -21.49 -10.47 -28.35
CA ALA A 294 -21.94 -10.74 -29.72
C ALA A 294 -23.08 -11.77 -29.80
N ASN A 295 -23.28 -12.58 -28.75
CA ASN A 295 -24.38 -13.54 -28.67
C ASN A 295 -25.73 -12.87 -28.36
N ASN A 296 -25.73 -11.66 -27.77
CA ASN A 296 -26.95 -10.90 -27.49
C ASN A 296 -27.33 -10.04 -28.70
N LYS A 297 -28.11 -10.62 -29.62
CA LYS A 297 -28.45 -9.98 -30.91
C LYS A 297 -29.25 -8.70 -30.77
N GLU A 298 -30.12 -8.62 -29.76
CA GLU A 298 -30.94 -7.43 -29.50
C GLU A 298 -30.11 -6.27 -28.94
N TRP A 299 -29.15 -6.56 -28.06
CA TRP A 299 -28.28 -5.52 -27.50
C TRP A 299 -27.20 -5.07 -28.50
N ILE A 300 -26.62 -6.01 -29.26
CA ILE A 300 -25.51 -5.71 -30.17
C ILE A 300 -25.93 -4.95 -31.43
N SER A 301 -27.13 -5.23 -31.97
CA SER A 301 -27.61 -4.64 -33.23
C SER A 301 -29.02 -4.13 -33.04
N PHE A 302 -29.22 -2.83 -33.24
CA PHE A 302 -30.53 -2.18 -33.08
C PHE A 302 -30.74 -1.09 -34.13
N GLU A 303 -32.01 -0.74 -34.36
CA GLU A 303 -32.38 0.38 -35.23
C GLU A 303 -32.74 1.60 -34.37
N LYS A 304 -32.18 2.77 -34.72
CA LYS A 304 -32.50 4.05 -34.09
C LYS A 304 -32.44 5.14 -35.16
N ASP A 305 -33.47 5.98 -35.20
CA ASP A 305 -33.61 7.09 -36.15
C ASP A 305 -33.51 6.65 -37.63
N GLY A 306 -34.05 5.47 -37.96
CA GLY A 306 -34.03 4.90 -39.31
C GLY A 306 -32.66 4.40 -39.77
N LYS A 307 -31.67 4.35 -38.88
CA LYS A 307 -30.35 3.77 -39.14
C LYS A 307 -30.14 2.52 -38.30
N ARG A 308 -29.44 1.54 -38.89
CA ARG A 308 -28.96 0.37 -38.16
C ARG A 308 -27.63 0.68 -37.49
N TRP A 309 -27.56 0.40 -36.19
CA TRP A 309 -26.37 0.60 -35.38
C TRP A 309 -25.89 -0.74 -34.82
N ARG A 310 -24.58 -0.87 -34.67
CA ARG A 310 -23.95 -2.01 -33.99
C ARG A 310 -23.08 -1.54 -32.83
N ARG A 311 -23.24 -2.10 -31.64
CA ARG A 311 -22.34 -1.86 -30.50
C ARG A 311 -21.01 -2.60 -30.69
N ASP A 312 -19.98 -2.17 -29.98
CA ASP A 312 -18.80 -3.03 -29.80
C ASP A 312 -19.14 -4.25 -28.95
N SER A 313 -18.71 -5.43 -29.38
CA SER A 313 -18.90 -6.70 -28.65
C SER A 313 -17.78 -6.99 -27.65
N SER A 314 -16.73 -6.18 -27.64
CA SER A 314 -15.61 -6.27 -26.71
C SER A 314 -15.92 -5.48 -25.44
N VAL A 315 -15.17 -5.78 -24.39
CA VAL A 315 -15.14 -5.00 -23.15
C VAL A 315 -13.74 -4.45 -22.89
N MET A 316 -13.63 -3.44 -22.04
CA MET A 316 -12.36 -2.93 -21.55
C MET A 316 -11.71 -3.94 -20.58
N PRO A 317 -10.38 -3.90 -20.38
CA PRO A 317 -9.71 -4.79 -19.45
C PRO A 317 -9.84 -4.29 -18.01
N GLN A 318 -9.55 -5.14 -17.02
CA GLN A 318 -9.54 -4.78 -15.57
C GLN A 318 -8.74 -3.50 -15.27
N TRP A 319 -7.74 -3.21 -16.10
CA TRP A 319 -6.89 -2.04 -15.95
C TRP A 319 -7.63 -0.72 -16.19
N ALA A 320 -8.72 -0.70 -16.97
CA ALA A 320 -9.48 0.52 -17.25
C ALA A 320 -10.03 1.13 -15.96
N GLY A 321 -10.73 0.32 -15.15
CA GLY A 321 -11.21 0.73 -13.84
C GLY A 321 -10.07 1.16 -12.92
N SER A 322 -8.97 0.39 -12.84
CA SER A 322 -7.85 0.69 -11.95
C SER A 322 -6.91 1.81 -12.43
N CYS A 323 -7.03 2.33 -13.65
CA CYS A 323 -6.18 3.43 -14.12
C CYS A 323 -6.49 4.79 -13.49
N TRP A 324 -7.68 4.96 -12.88
CA TRP A 324 -8.15 6.25 -12.38
C TRP A 324 -8.86 6.18 -11.02
N TYR A 325 -8.94 5.01 -10.39
CA TYR A 325 -9.69 4.79 -9.15
C TYR A 325 -9.27 5.68 -7.97
N TYR A 326 -8.00 6.08 -7.90
CA TYR A 326 -7.51 7.05 -6.92
C TYR A 326 -8.17 8.43 -7.05
N LEU A 327 -8.64 8.79 -8.25
CA LEU A 327 -9.49 9.96 -8.48
C LEU A 327 -10.93 9.69 -8.05
N ALA A 328 -11.45 8.50 -8.34
CA ALA A 328 -12.82 8.14 -8.01
C ALA A 328 -13.12 8.23 -6.50
N TYR A 329 -12.16 7.85 -5.65
CA TYR A 329 -12.28 8.01 -4.21
C TYR A 329 -12.48 9.47 -3.78
N ILE A 330 -11.82 10.41 -4.46
CA ILE A 330 -11.94 11.84 -4.20
C ILE A 330 -13.34 12.34 -4.61
N LEU A 331 -13.88 11.81 -5.71
CA LEU A 331 -15.18 12.18 -6.27
C LEU A 331 -16.39 11.59 -5.55
N LYS A 332 -16.21 10.51 -4.78
CA LYS A 332 -17.30 9.85 -4.07
C LYS A 332 -17.99 10.80 -3.08
N ASN A 333 -19.31 10.92 -3.20
CA ASN A 333 -20.17 11.71 -2.34
C ASN A 333 -20.77 10.85 -1.20
N ASP A 334 -21.19 11.51 -0.12
CA ASP A 334 -21.79 10.86 1.06
C ASP A 334 -23.09 10.08 0.74
N ASP A 335 -23.79 10.45 -0.35
CA ASP A 335 -25.01 9.76 -0.82
C ASP A 335 -24.71 8.54 -1.72
N GLY A 336 -23.44 8.22 -1.93
CA GLY A 336 -22.98 7.10 -2.75
C GLY A 336 -22.74 7.44 -4.23
N THR A 337 -23.13 8.63 -4.68
CA THR A 337 -22.90 9.10 -6.06
C THR A 337 -21.46 9.56 -6.29
N TYR A 338 -21.10 9.87 -7.54
CA TYR A 338 -19.83 10.50 -7.89
C TYR A 338 -20.07 11.92 -8.38
N GLU A 339 -19.29 12.86 -7.85
CA GLU A 339 -19.15 14.17 -8.45
C GLU A 339 -18.65 14.01 -9.90
N PRO A 340 -19.26 14.69 -10.90
CA PRO A 340 -18.79 14.62 -12.27
C PRO A 340 -17.30 14.97 -12.40
N ILE A 341 -16.51 14.08 -13.01
CA ILE A 341 -15.04 14.21 -13.07
C ILE A 341 -14.57 15.51 -13.73
N ASN A 342 -15.39 16.07 -14.62
CA ASN A 342 -15.14 17.30 -15.35
C ASN A 342 -15.78 18.56 -14.74
N SER A 343 -16.39 18.44 -13.55
CA SER A 343 -16.93 19.59 -12.82
C SER A 343 -15.83 20.44 -12.18
N GLU A 344 -16.14 21.69 -11.87
CA GLU A 344 -15.23 22.56 -11.11
C GLU A 344 -15.06 22.08 -9.65
N GLU A 345 -16.07 21.45 -9.08
CA GLU A 345 -15.98 20.85 -7.75
C GLU A 345 -15.02 19.65 -7.74
N ALA A 346 -15.06 18.79 -8.77
CA ALA A 346 -14.09 17.71 -8.93
C ALA A 346 -12.65 18.25 -8.98
N LYS A 347 -12.39 19.27 -9.82
CA LYS A 347 -11.06 19.92 -9.91
C LYS A 347 -10.59 20.48 -8.57
N LYS A 348 -11.49 21.13 -7.82
CA LYS A 348 -11.18 21.63 -6.46
C LYS A 348 -10.80 20.49 -5.51
N ARG A 349 -11.55 19.39 -5.53
CA ARG A 349 -11.26 18.21 -4.69
C ARG A 349 -9.96 17.53 -5.10
N PHE A 350 -9.66 17.42 -6.41
CA PHE A 350 -8.39 16.90 -6.91
C PHE A 350 -7.21 17.76 -6.47
N LYS A 351 -7.28 19.07 -6.68
CA LYS A 351 -6.23 20.00 -6.23
C LYS A 351 -5.94 19.90 -4.74
N LYS A 352 -6.95 19.57 -3.93
CA LYS A 352 -6.79 19.35 -2.50
C LYS A 352 -6.05 18.04 -2.21
N TRP A 353 -6.51 16.93 -2.78
CA TRP A 353 -6.09 15.59 -2.36
C TRP A 353 -4.92 15.02 -3.15
N LEU A 354 -4.69 15.47 -4.39
CA LEU A 354 -3.62 14.99 -5.24
C LEU A 354 -2.27 15.67 -4.93
N PRO A 355 -1.15 15.01 -5.27
CA PRO A 355 -1.06 13.60 -5.67
C PRO A 355 -1.37 12.68 -4.49
N VAL A 356 -1.50 11.37 -4.73
CA VAL A 356 -1.45 10.39 -3.64
C VAL A 356 -0.08 10.52 -2.98
N ASP A 357 -0.07 10.82 -1.67
CA ASP A 357 1.16 11.11 -0.95
C ASP A 357 1.95 9.83 -0.65
N VAL A 358 1.25 8.74 -0.33
CA VAL A 358 1.83 7.42 -0.10
C VAL A 358 0.98 6.36 -0.79
N TYR A 359 1.57 5.67 -1.77
CA TYR A 359 0.96 4.54 -2.45
C TYR A 359 1.69 3.25 -2.09
N ILE A 360 0.95 2.21 -1.67
CA ILE A 360 1.51 0.92 -1.25
C ILE A 360 0.97 -0.19 -2.14
N GLY A 361 1.85 -1.00 -2.72
CA GLY A 361 1.43 -2.11 -3.56
C GLY A 361 2.56 -2.97 -4.08
N GLY A 362 2.23 -4.17 -4.55
CA GLY A 362 3.21 -5.17 -4.94
C GLY A 362 3.99 -4.79 -6.22
N GLN A 363 5.23 -5.27 -6.30
CA GLN A 363 6.15 -5.03 -7.43
C GLN A 363 5.66 -5.65 -8.74
N GLU A 364 4.77 -6.65 -8.70
CA GLU A 364 4.19 -7.29 -9.87
C GLU A 364 3.44 -6.31 -10.79
N HIS A 365 3.02 -5.16 -10.27
CA HIS A 365 2.31 -4.14 -11.02
C HIS A 365 3.22 -3.09 -11.68
N ALA A 366 4.56 -3.23 -11.58
CA ALA A 366 5.54 -2.26 -12.07
C ALA A 366 5.32 -1.84 -13.53
N VAL A 367 5.01 -2.80 -14.41
CA VAL A 367 4.80 -2.57 -15.86
C VAL A 367 3.35 -2.77 -16.29
N LEU A 368 2.42 -2.94 -15.34
CA LEU A 368 0.98 -3.07 -15.58
C LEU A 368 0.28 -1.81 -15.08
N HIS A 369 -0.47 -1.91 -13.98
CA HIS A 369 -1.19 -0.78 -13.38
C HIS A 369 -0.31 0.46 -13.17
N LEU A 370 0.94 0.32 -12.72
CA LEU A 370 1.81 1.48 -12.43
C LEU A 370 2.30 2.22 -13.68
N ILE A 371 2.26 1.61 -14.87
CA ILE A 371 2.53 2.34 -16.13
C ILE A 371 1.24 2.87 -16.74
N TYR A 372 0.16 2.08 -16.71
CA TYR A 372 -1.13 2.46 -17.31
C TYR A 372 -1.79 3.62 -16.57
N SER A 373 -1.77 3.62 -15.23
CA SER A 373 -2.33 4.71 -14.42
C SER A 373 -1.60 6.03 -14.62
N ARG A 374 -0.27 6.00 -14.79
CA ARG A 374 0.54 7.18 -15.14
C ARG A 374 0.17 7.72 -16.52
N PHE A 375 0.05 6.84 -17.51
CA PHE A 375 -0.38 7.21 -18.86
C PHE A 375 -1.77 7.88 -18.84
N TRP A 376 -2.77 7.27 -18.19
CA TRP A 376 -4.09 7.90 -18.08
C TRP A 376 -4.02 9.22 -17.31
N HIS A 377 -3.24 9.30 -16.22
CA HIS A 377 -3.06 10.55 -15.48
C HIS A 377 -2.48 11.67 -16.35
N PHE A 378 -1.49 11.38 -17.20
CA PHE A 378 -0.92 12.38 -18.12
C PHE A 378 -1.95 12.90 -19.12
N VAL A 379 -2.79 12.02 -19.66
CA VAL A 379 -3.87 12.43 -20.55
C VAL A 379 -4.85 13.33 -19.81
N LEU A 380 -5.25 12.95 -18.59
CA LEU A 380 -6.16 13.76 -17.75
C LEU A 380 -5.55 15.12 -17.37
N TYR A 381 -4.23 15.17 -17.16
CA TYR A 381 -3.49 16.40 -16.94
C TYR A 381 -3.49 17.29 -18.19
N ASP A 382 -3.22 16.72 -19.37
CA ASP A 382 -3.13 17.45 -20.63
C ASP A 382 -4.49 18.02 -21.09
N ILE A 383 -5.60 17.47 -20.60
CA ILE A 383 -6.95 18.01 -20.80
C ILE A 383 -7.43 18.90 -19.64
N GLY A 384 -6.58 19.13 -18.63
CA GLY A 384 -6.86 20.04 -17.51
C GLY A 384 -7.88 19.52 -16.50
N LEU A 385 -8.07 18.21 -16.38
CA LEU A 385 -8.91 17.60 -15.35
C LEU A 385 -8.19 17.43 -14.01
N VAL A 386 -6.88 17.21 -14.03
CA VAL A 386 -6.01 17.17 -12.85
C VAL A 386 -4.85 18.16 -13.01
N ASP A 387 -4.31 18.66 -11.91
CA ASP A 387 -3.24 19.68 -11.90
C ASP A 387 -1.89 19.15 -11.41
N THR A 388 -1.81 17.88 -11.06
CA THR A 388 -0.56 17.19 -10.72
C THR A 388 -0.01 16.46 -11.95
N PRO A 389 1.31 16.47 -12.17
CA PRO A 389 1.89 15.78 -13.32
C PRO A 389 1.86 14.26 -13.16
N GLU A 390 1.85 13.72 -11.93
CA GLU A 390 1.93 12.29 -11.63
C GLU A 390 0.91 11.90 -10.54
N PRO A 391 0.36 10.66 -10.56
CA PRO A 391 -0.67 10.25 -9.62
C PRO A 391 -0.14 9.90 -8.22
N TYR A 392 1.07 9.36 -8.12
CA TYR A 392 1.62 8.80 -6.87
C TYR A 392 3.00 9.39 -6.55
N SER A 393 3.07 10.25 -5.54
CA SER A 393 4.32 10.93 -5.15
C SER A 393 5.37 9.95 -4.62
N ARG A 394 4.96 9.08 -3.70
CA ARG A 394 5.79 8.03 -3.10
C ARG A 394 5.14 6.66 -3.30
N LEU A 395 5.93 5.69 -3.76
CA LEU A 395 5.54 4.30 -3.88
C LEU A 395 6.36 3.47 -2.90
N ILE A 396 5.68 2.60 -2.16
CA ILE A 396 6.29 1.60 -1.27
C ILE A 396 5.86 0.23 -1.79
N ASN A 397 6.82 -0.64 -2.03
CA ASN A 397 6.54 -2.02 -2.41
C ASN A 397 6.75 -2.91 -1.20
N GLN A 398 5.65 -3.46 -0.67
CA GLN A 398 5.78 -4.51 0.34
C GLN A 398 6.35 -5.78 -0.31
N GLY A 399 7.14 -6.51 0.46
CA GLY A 399 7.58 -7.84 0.10
C GLY A 399 6.43 -8.84 0.09
N MET A 400 6.75 -10.08 -0.23
CA MET A 400 5.78 -11.16 -0.28
C MET A 400 5.73 -11.92 1.05
N ILE A 401 4.53 -12.09 1.61
CA ILE A 401 4.31 -13.12 2.64
C ILE A 401 4.23 -14.50 1.95
N LEU A 402 5.25 -15.31 2.22
CA LEU A 402 5.39 -16.69 1.76
C LEU A 402 4.76 -17.65 2.77
N GLY A 403 4.41 -18.84 2.31
CA GLY A 403 4.01 -19.93 3.19
C GLY A 403 5.15 -20.34 4.15
N PRO A 404 4.86 -21.15 5.18
CA PRO A 404 5.88 -21.62 6.11
C PRO A 404 7.04 -22.39 5.44
N ASP A 405 6.80 -22.96 4.26
CA ASP A 405 7.77 -23.66 3.42
C ASP A 405 8.57 -22.73 2.49
N GLY A 406 8.34 -21.42 2.56
CA GLY A 406 8.97 -20.41 1.69
C GLY A 406 8.37 -20.34 0.29
N THR A 407 7.25 -21.01 0.03
CA THR A 407 6.58 -20.91 -1.28
C THR A 407 5.66 -19.70 -1.36
N LYS A 408 5.52 -19.11 -2.54
CA LYS A 408 4.54 -18.04 -2.78
C LYS A 408 3.12 -18.57 -2.49
N MET A 409 2.39 -17.89 -1.61
CA MET A 409 0.97 -18.17 -1.41
C MET A 409 0.18 -17.67 -2.63
N SER A 410 -0.67 -18.53 -3.18
CA SER A 410 -1.60 -18.14 -4.23
C SER A 410 -2.85 -19.01 -4.22
N LYS A 411 -4.00 -18.40 -4.55
CA LYS A 411 -5.28 -19.12 -4.59
C LYS A 411 -5.25 -20.28 -5.60
N SER A 412 -4.50 -20.13 -6.70
CA SER A 412 -4.32 -21.17 -7.72
C SER A 412 -3.55 -22.39 -7.23
N LEU A 413 -2.59 -22.21 -6.30
CA LEU A 413 -1.85 -23.32 -5.69
C LEU A 413 -2.59 -23.97 -4.51
N GLY A 414 -3.70 -23.37 -4.05
CA GLY A 414 -4.47 -23.87 -2.92
C GLY A 414 -3.72 -23.82 -1.58
N ASN A 415 -2.59 -23.10 -1.50
CA ASN A 415 -1.72 -23.01 -0.32
C ASN A 415 -1.93 -21.71 0.48
N VAL A 416 -3.03 -20.98 0.24
CA VAL A 416 -3.32 -19.72 0.94
C VAL A 416 -3.80 -19.98 2.36
N ILE A 417 -3.35 -19.14 3.29
CA ILE A 417 -3.88 -19.09 4.66
C ILE A 417 -4.89 -17.94 4.76
N SER A 418 -6.09 -18.24 5.27
CA SER A 418 -7.12 -17.22 5.51
C SER A 418 -6.74 -16.39 6.74
N PRO A 419 -6.87 -15.04 6.70
CA PRO A 419 -6.67 -14.22 7.90
C PRO A 419 -7.69 -14.54 9.00
N ASP A 420 -8.90 -15.02 8.66
CA ASP A 420 -9.90 -15.37 9.66
C ASP A 420 -9.39 -16.48 10.60
N GLU A 421 -8.54 -17.40 10.12
CA GLU A 421 -7.94 -18.44 10.96
C GLU A 421 -7.06 -17.83 12.05
N ILE A 422 -6.18 -16.89 11.66
CA ILE A 422 -5.27 -16.21 12.58
C ILE A 422 -6.02 -15.25 13.51
N VAL A 423 -6.99 -14.50 12.99
CA VAL A 423 -7.80 -13.57 13.78
C VAL A 423 -8.64 -14.31 14.82
N ASN A 424 -9.23 -15.45 14.47
CA ASN A 424 -10.00 -16.26 15.42
C ASN A 424 -9.12 -16.85 16.53
N GLU A 425 -7.88 -17.24 16.21
CA GLU A 425 -6.97 -17.85 17.17
C GLU A 425 -6.23 -16.83 18.05
N PHE A 426 -5.76 -15.72 17.47
CA PHE A 426 -4.87 -14.77 18.15
C PHE A 426 -5.34 -13.31 18.16
N GLY A 427 -6.37 -12.97 17.39
CA GLY A 427 -6.87 -11.60 17.23
C GLY A 427 -6.20 -10.82 16.10
N ALA A 428 -6.91 -9.81 15.63
CA ALA A 428 -6.48 -8.88 14.58
C ALA A 428 -5.20 -8.13 14.94
N ASP A 429 -5.08 -7.65 16.19
CA ASP A 429 -3.89 -6.92 16.62
C ASP A 429 -2.63 -7.80 16.55
N THR A 430 -2.76 -9.09 16.89
CA THR A 430 -1.63 -10.02 16.80
C THR A 430 -1.20 -10.20 15.36
N LEU A 431 -2.14 -10.40 14.42
CA LEU A 431 -1.82 -10.56 13.01
C LEU A 431 -1.07 -9.33 12.46
N ARG A 432 -1.61 -8.14 12.68
CA ARG A 432 -1.03 -6.87 12.23
C ARG A 432 0.38 -6.65 12.75
N VAL A 433 0.58 -6.82 14.06
CA VAL A 433 1.90 -6.66 14.69
C VAL A 433 2.87 -7.74 14.20
N THR A 434 2.39 -8.95 13.92
CA THR A 434 3.24 -10.04 13.40
C THR A 434 3.79 -9.71 12.03
N GLU A 435 2.94 -9.35 11.06
CA GLU A 435 3.36 -9.01 9.70
C GLU A 435 4.43 -7.89 9.70
N MET A 436 4.21 -6.87 10.52
CA MET A 436 5.12 -5.73 10.63
C MET A 436 6.40 -6.02 11.43
N PHE A 437 6.40 -7.06 12.29
CA PHE A 437 7.54 -7.41 13.13
C PHE A 437 8.48 -8.44 12.48
N MET A 438 7.97 -9.26 11.56
CA MET A 438 8.72 -10.35 10.93
C MET A 438 9.97 -9.90 10.16
N GLY A 439 10.02 -8.64 9.71
CA GLY A 439 11.17 -8.08 9.00
C GLY A 439 10.87 -6.71 8.38
N PRO A 440 11.83 -6.11 7.65
CA PRO A 440 11.61 -4.90 6.86
C PRO A 440 10.42 -5.06 5.91
N LEU A 441 9.62 -4.00 5.70
CA LEU A 441 8.40 -4.10 4.89
C LEU A 441 8.66 -4.57 3.45
N SER A 442 9.78 -4.16 2.85
CA SER A 442 10.12 -4.43 1.45
C SER A 442 10.71 -5.82 1.19
N GLU A 443 10.91 -6.64 2.22
CA GLU A 443 11.53 -7.97 2.09
C GLU A 443 10.49 -9.08 2.13
N ASP A 444 10.72 -10.14 1.37
CA ASP A 444 9.92 -11.36 1.43
C ASP A 444 10.09 -12.07 2.77
N LYS A 445 9.00 -12.61 3.31
CA LYS A 445 8.96 -13.21 4.65
C LYS A 445 8.17 -14.51 4.65
N SER A 446 8.74 -15.57 5.20
CA SER A 446 8.00 -16.82 5.44
C SER A 446 7.14 -16.70 6.68
N TRP A 447 5.84 -16.95 6.53
CA TRP A 447 4.87 -16.93 7.64
C TRP A 447 5.30 -17.83 8.80
N SER A 448 5.23 -17.31 10.03
CA SER A 448 5.66 -18.02 11.24
C SER A 448 4.59 -17.99 12.34
N HIS A 449 3.98 -19.15 12.57
CA HIS A 449 3.00 -19.33 13.64
C HIS A 449 3.64 -19.16 15.04
N GLU A 450 4.91 -19.54 15.23
CA GLU A 450 5.61 -19.31 16.50
C GLU A 450 5.89 -17.83 16.76
N THR A 451 6.24 -17.05 15.73
CA THR A 451 6.35 -15.59 15.84
C THR A 451 5.00 -14.98 16.22
N THR A 452 3.91 -15.43 15.56
CA THR A 452 2.54 -15.00 15.86
C THR A 452 2.17 -15.22 17.32
N LYS A 453 2.44 -16.43 17.84
CA LYS A 453 2.23 -16.79 19.24
C LYS A 453 3.09 -15.95 20.21
N GLY A 454 4.31 -15.62 19.81
CA GLY A 454 5.19 -14.71 20.55
C GLY A 454 4.60 -13.31 20.67
N VAL A 455 4.11 -12.75 19.57
CA VAL A 455 3.44 -11.45 19.52
C VAL A 455 2.16 -11.45 20.36
N TYR A 456 1.32 -12.48 20.26
CA TYR A 456 0.12 -12.62 21.11
C TYR A 456 0.47 -12.56 22.60
N LYS A 457 1.49 -13.30 23.02
CA LYS A 457 1.96 -13.29 24.43
C LYS A 457 2.50 -11.92 24.83
N TRP A 458 3.16 -11.21 23.92
CA TRP A 458 3.66 -9.87 24.15
C TRP A 458 2.53 -8.85 24.31
N LEU A 459 1.50 -8.85 23.46
CA LEU A 459 0.32 -7.98 23.61
C LEU A 459 -0.40 -8.26 24.94
N ALA A 460 -0.58 -9.54 25.30
CA ALA A 460 -1.12 -9.90 26.61
C ALA A 460 -0.24 -9.41 27.78
N ARG A 461 1.09 -9.35 27.58
CA ARG A 461 2.04 -8.81 28.56
C ARG A 461 1.89 -7.29 28.69
N VAL A 462 1.75 -6.55 27.60
CA VAL A 462 1.44 -5.12 27.63
C VAL A 462 0.17 -4.85 28.43
N TYR A 463 -0.91 -5.59 28.15
CA TYR A 463 -2.17 -5.43 28.87
C TYR A 463 -2.02 -5.66 30.39
N ARG A 464 -1.24 -6.66 30.81
CA ARG A 464 -0.95 -6.91 32.23
C ARG A 464 -0.11 -5.80 32.88
N LEU A 465 0.83 -5.22 32.14
CA LEU A 465 1.64 -4.10 32.63
C LEU A 465 0.75 -2.91 33.03
N PHE A 466 -0.20 -2.55 32.15
CA PHE A 466 -1.15 -1.46 32.43
C PHE A 466 -2.02 -1.77 33.64
N LYS A 467 -2.61 -2.97 33.70
CA LYS A 467 -3.37 -3.41 34.89
C LYS A 467 -2.54 -3.34 36.17
N ASN A 468 -1.26 -3.69 36.13
CA ASN A 468 -0.38 -3.66 37.30
C ASN A 468 -0.10 -2.25 37.80
N PHE A 469 0.12 -1.27 36.92
CA PHE A 469 0.30 0.14 37.33
C PHE A 469 -1.02 0.78 37.79
N LEU A 470 -2.15 0.35 37.21
CA LEU A 470 -3.47 0.88 37.55
C LEU A 470 -4.16 0.18 38.72
N SER A 471 -3.60 -0.94 39.23
CA SER A 471 -4.19 -1.67 40.36
C SER A 471 -4.05 -0.93 41.70
N ASP A 472 -3.11 0.01 41.79
CA ASP A 472 -2.88 0.83 42.99
C ASP A 472 -2.43 2.24 42.56
N PRO A 473 -3.19 3.31 42.90
CA PRO A 473 -2.80 4.68 42.60
C PRO A 473 -1.41 5.07 43.12
N SER A 474 -0.90 4.43 44.17
CA SER A 474 0.43 4.70 44.75
C SER A 474 1.60 4.35 43.83
N LYS A 475 1.32 3.56 42.77
CA LYS A 475 2.30 3.18 41.73
C LYS A 475 2.53 4.26 40.69
N ILE A 476 1.68 5.30 40.66
CA ILE A 476 1.91 6.49 39.85
C ILE A 476 2.13 7.66 40.82
N SER A 477 3.39 8.04 41.02
CA SER A 477 3.75 9.09 41.98
C SER A 477 4.93 9.90 41.49
N LYS A 478 4.80 11.22 41.47
CA LYS A 478 5.86 12.16 41.08
C LYS A 478 7.17 11.96 41.84
N ASP A 479 7.11 11.45 43.07
CA ASP A 479 8.29 11.15 43.90
C ASP A 479 9.14 10.01 43.34
N SER A 480 8.61 9.20 42.42
CA SER A 480 9.35 8.14 41.72
C SER A 480 10.10 8.63 40.47
N TYR A 481 10.20 9.95 40.28
CA TYR A 481 10.94 10.53 39.16
C TYR A 481 12.39 10.01 39.14
N SER A 482 12.84 9.63 37.95
CA SER A 482 14.25 9.36 37.69
C SER A 482 14.64 9.90 36.32
N GLN A 483 15.82 10.51 36.25
CA GLN A 483 16.36 11.04 34.99
C GLN A 483 16.55 9.93 33.94
N ASP A 484 16.85 8.71 34.38
CA ASP A 484 16.99 7.55 33.49
C ASP A 484 15.68 7.18 32.80
N LEU A 485 14.57 7.09 33.54
CA LEU A 485 13.25 6.80 32.95
C LEU A 485 12.79 7.95 32.03
N GLU A 486 12.97 9.19 32.45
CA GLU A 486 12.65 10.38 31.63
C GLU A 486 13.42 10.35 30.30
N ASN A 487 14.73 10.07 30.34
CA ASN A 487 15.55 9.90 29.14
C ASN A 487 15.03 8.78 28.23
N LYS A 488 14.79 7.58 28.79
CA LYS A 488 14.31 6.42 28.02
C LYS A 488 12.95 6.66 27.38
N TYR A 489 12.05 7.37 28.06
CA TYR A 489 10.72 7.71 27.59
C TYR A 489 10.76 8.69 26.41
N ASN A 490 11.52 9.79 26.52
CA ASN A 490 11.69 10.75 25.42
C ASN A 490 12.40 10.12 24.22
N LEU A 491 13.44 9.31 24.46
CA LEU A 491 14.14 8.57 23.40
C LEU A 491 13.21 7.57 22.70
N PHE A 492 12.38 6.85 23.46
CA PHE A 492 11.39 5.92 22.91
C PHE A 492 10.42 6.62 21.93
N ILE A 493 9.84 7.76 22.32
CA ILE A 493 8.93 8.51 21.45
C ILE A 493 9.67 8.99 20.19
N LYS A 494 10.85 9.61 20.35
CA LYS A 494 11.69 10.09 19.24
C LYS A 494 11.99 8.98 18.24
N ASP A 495 12.48 7.87 18.74
CA ASP A 495 12.97 6.77 17.94
C ASP A 495 11.86 5.98 17.24
N VAL A 496 10.70 5.79 17.88
CA VAL A 496 9.54 5.13 17.25
C VAL A 496 8.89 6.04 16.20
N THR A 497 8.79 7.34 16.47
CA THR A 497 8.28 8.31 15.50
C THR A 497 9.14 8.28 14.23
N SER A 498 10.47 8.35 14.39
CA SER A 498 11.43 8.29 13.29
C SER A 498 11.36 6.98 12.50
N ASP A 499 11.20 5.84 13.18
CA ASP A 499 11.07 4.55 12.52
C ASP A 499 9.79 4.43 11.70
N ILE A 500 8.65 4.94 12.21
CA ILE A 500 7.38 4.95 11.46
C ILE A 500 7.52 5.81 10.21
N GLU A 501 8.11 7.01 10.31
CA GLU A 501 8.31 7.91 9.15
C GLU A 501 9.23 7.29 8.09
N GLN A 502 10.20 6.49 8.52
CA GLN A 502 11.11 5.73 7.67
C GLN A 502 10.57 4.35 7.25
N ILE A 503 9.34 3.98 7.62
CA ILE A 503 8.70 2.69 7.26
C ILE A 503 9.47 1.49 7.86
N LYS A 504 10.17 1.68 8.98
CA LYS A 504 10.92 0.67 9.73
C LYS A 504 10.07 0.09 10.87
N PHE A 505 8.90 -0.44 10.51
CA PHE A 505 7.89 -0.90 11.48
C PHE A 505 8.38 -1.98 12.44
N ASN A 506 9.22 -2.91 11.96
CA ASN A 506 9.84 -3.94 12.78
C ASN A 506 10.75 -3.36 13.88
N LEU A 507 11.47 -2.27 13.59
CA LEU A 507 12.32 -1.58 14.56
C LEU A 507 11.48 -0.78 15.56
N ALA A 508 10.41 -0.12 15.10
CA ALA A 508 9.45 0.55 15.97
C ALA A 508 8.84 -0.43 16.99
N ILE A 509 8.42 -1.61 16.53
CA ILE A 509 7.89 -2.67 17.41
C ILE A 509 8.96 -3.17 18.38
N SER A 510 10.19 -3.40 17.91
CA SER A 510 11.31 -3.79 18.78
C SER A 510 11.55 -2.76 19.89
N LYS A 511 11.50 -1.46 19.58
CA LYS A 511 11.63 -0.37 20.56
C LYS A 511 10.48 -0.34 21.56
N MET A 512 9.24 -0.59 21.11
CA MET A 512 8.10 -0.78 22.02
C MET A 512 8.30 -1.98 22.96
N MET A 513 8.80 -3.12 22.45
CA MET A 513 9.11 -4.30 23.27
C MET A 513 10.18 -4.00 24.32
N VAL A 514 11.25 -3.28 23.95
CA VAL A 514 12.31 -2.85 24.87
C VAL A 514 11.76 -1.91 25.93
N PHE A 515 10.95 -0.92 25.55
CA PHE A 515 10.37 0.03 26.50
C PHE A 515 9.45 -0.67 27.51
N VAL A 516 8.62 -1.62 27.06
CA VAL A 516 7.82 -2.48 27.94
C VAL A 516 8.70 -3.26 28.93
N ASN A 517 9.85 -3.79 28.50
CA ASN A 517 10.78 -4.46 29.40
C ASN A 517 11.36 -3.51 30.45
N GLU A 518 11.65 -2.25 30.10
CA GLU A 518 12.10 -1.25 31.06
C GLU A 518 11.02 -0.94 32.10
N LEU A 519 9.77 -0.73 31.67
CA LEU A 519 8.66 -0.48 32.59
C LEU A 519 8.38 -1.66 33.54
N TYR A 520 8.59 -2.89 33.10
CA TYR A 520 8.44 -4.09 33.95
C TYR A 520 9.45 -4.18 35.09
N LYS A 521 10.58 -3.44 35.03
CA LYS A 521 11.58 -3.39 36.10
C LYS A 521 11.20 -2.41 37.22
N LEU A 522 10.16 -1.62 37.01
CA LEU A 522 9.78 -0.53 37.90
C LEU A 522 8.54 -0.91 38.73
N ASP A 523 8.61 -0.62 40.02
CA ASP A 523 7.44 -0.72 40.90
C ASP A 523 6.51 0.49 40.75
N LYS A 524 7.08 1.65 40.39
CA LYS A 524 6.38 2.93 40.25
C LYS A 524 6.87 3.72 39.03
N ILE A 525 5.99 4.56 38.49
CA ILE A 525 6.30 5.55 37.46
C ILE A 525 5.89 6.94 37.94
N TYR A 526 6.56 7.99 37.45
CA TYR A 526 6.34 9.34 37.95
C TYR A 526 5.15 10.05 37.31
N ASP A 527 4.76 9.63 36.10
CA ASP A 527 3.67 10.23 35.33
C ASP A 527 2.86 9.14 34.61
N ARG A 528 1.53 9.28 34.66
CA ARG A 528 0.59 8.44 33.92
C ARG A 528 0.73 8.61 32.41
N ASN A 529 1.20 9.78 31.95
CA ASN A 529 1.38 10.07 30.53
C ASN A 529 2.31 9.07 29.82
N ILE A 530 3.26 8.46 30.54
CA ILE A 530 4.11 7.40 30.01
C ILE A 530 3.29 6.22 29.47
N LEU A 531 2.24 5.81 30.20
CA LEU A 531 1.34 4.75 29.76
C LEU A 531 0.39 5.23 28.67
N LYS A 532 -0.12 6.46 28.78
CA LYS A 532 -1.01 7.05 27.78
C LYS A 532 -0.33 7.12 26.41
N ASP A 533 0.86 7.68 26.35
CA ASP A 533 1.60 7.88 25.10
C ASP A 533 2.02 6.56 24.49
N PHE A 534 2.40 5.58 25.32
CA PHE A 534 2.61 4.22 24.85
C PHE A 534 1.34 3.62 24.22
N ALA A 535 0.17 3.81 24.83
CA ALA A 535 -1.10 3.33 24.27
C ALA A 535 -1.44 4.02 22.94
N ILE A 536 -1.20 5.32 22.83
CA ILE A 536 -1.39 6.09 21.58
C ILE A 536 -0.47 5.54 20.48
N ILE A 537 0.82 5.35 20.75
CA ILE A 537 1.77 4.80 19.78
C ILE A 537 1.40 3.36 19.41
N LEU A 538 1.06 2.52 20.39
CA LEU A 538 0.66 1.13 20.16
C LEU A 538 -0.59 1.05 19.28
N SER A 539 -1.52 2.01 19.41
CA SER A 539 -2.79 2.03 18.67
C SER A 539 -2.61 2.09 17.15
N THR A 540 -1.45 2.50 16.63
CA THR A 540 -1.21 2.47 15.18
C THR A 540 -0.93 1.05 14.68
N PHE A 541 -0.34 0.20 15.53
CA PHE A 541 -0.01 -1.20 15.21
C PHE A 541 -1.09 -2.18 15.67
N ALA A 542 -1.56 -2.01 16.90
CA ALA A 542 -2.57 -2.81 17.59
C ALA A 542 -3.73 -1.91 18.06
N PRO A 543 -4.58 -1.42 17.13
CA PRO A 543 -5.58 -0.40 17.43
C PRO A 543 -6.61 -0.84 18.48
N HIS A 544 -7.01 -2.11 18.51
CA HIS A 544 -8.06 -2.55 19.43
C HIS A 544 -7.56 -2.56 20.88
N LEU A 545 -6.35 -3.07 21.11
CA LEU A 545 -5.68 -3.01 22.39
C LEU A 545 -5.33 -1.56 22.75
N GLY A 546 -4.85 -0.73 21.81
CA GLY A 546 -4.57 0.68 22.04
C GLY A 546 -5.75 1.44 22.64
N GLU A 547 -6.94 1.31 22.04
CA GLU A 547 -8.18 1.90 22.55
C GLU A 547 -8.57 1.34 23.92
N GLU A 548 -8.45 0.03 24.12
CA GLU A 548 -8.75 -0.59 25.42
C GLU A 548 -7.83 -0.07 26.53
N LEU A 549 -6.55 0.15 26.22
CA LEU A 549 -5.59 0.72 27.17
C LEU A 549 -5.89 2.19 27.48
N LEU A 550 -6.31 2.97 26.49
CA LEU A 550 -6.78 4.35 26.71
C LEU A 550 -8.04 4.38 27.59
N GLU A 551 -9.02 3.52 27.34
CA GLU A 551 -10.21 3.43 28.18
C GLU A 551 -9.88 3.01 29.62
N LEU A 552 -8.97 2.04 29.81
CA LEU A 552 -8.48 1.68 31.15
C LEU A 552 -7.80 2.87 31.85
N LEU A 553 -7.20 3.79 31.09
CA LEU A 553 -6.63 5.02 31.61
C LEU A 553 -7.69 6.10 31.91
N GLY A 554 -8.96 5.88 31.55
CA GLY A 554 -10.01 6.91 31.61
C GLY A 554 -9.81 8.03 30.59
N GLU A 555 -9.01 7.77 29.56
CA GLU A 555 -8.76 8.70 28.46
C GLU A 555 -9.85 8.59 27.40
N LYS A 556 -9.95 9.62 26.56
CA LYS A 556 -10.78 9.54 25.36
C LYS A 556 -10.18 8.56 24.36
N THR A 557 -11.02 8.09 23.46
CA THR A 557 -10.65 7.29 22.28
C THR A 557 -9.61 7.98 21.41
N VAL A 558 -8.89 7.19 20.61
CA VAL A 558 -7.69 7.62 19.89
C VAL A 558 -7.93 8.81 18.95
N GLU A 559 -9.14 8.95 18.37
CA GLU A 559 -9.48 10.05 17.46
C GLU A 559 -9.51 11.43 18.14
N PHE A 560 -9.54 11.46 19.48
CA PHE A 560 -9.44 12.69 20.27
C PHE A 560 -8.05 12.90 20.90
N GLN A 561 -7.09 12.03 20.58
CA GLN A 561 -5.72 12.13 21.06
C GLN A 561 -4.82 12.82 20.03
N VAL A 562 -3.61 13.18 20.49
CA VAL A 562 -2.57 13.79 19.66
C VAL A 562 -1.33 12.90 19.75
N TRP A 563 -0.52 12.86 18.68
CA TRP A 563 0.73 12.11 18.68
C TRP A 563 1.64 12.61 19.82
N PRO A 564 2.27 11.72 20.62
CA PRO A 564 3.14 12.12 21.70
C PRO A 564 4.32 12.98 21.24
N GLU A 565 4.64 14.02 22.00
CA GLU A 565 5.82 14.87 21.80
C GLU A 565 6.95 14.43 22.74
N TYR A 566 8.20 14.58 22.29
CA TYR A 566 9.39 14.35 23.10
C TYR A 566 10.16 15.66 23.31
N ASP A 567 10.84 15.78 24.44
CA ASP A 567 11.73 16.90 24.77
C ASP A 567 13.18 16.49 24.53
N GLU A 568 13.81 17.08 23.52
CA GLU A 568 15.23 16.82 23.19
C GLU A 568 16.17 17.11 24.35
N ASN A 569 15.86 18.06 25.22
CA ASN A 569 16.71 18.42 26.35
C ASN A 569 16.73 17.34 27.44
N LYS A 570 15.74 16.44 27.43
CA LYS A 570 15.63 15.33 28.38
C LYS A 570 16.26 14.04 27.87
N ILE A 571 16.62 14.00 26.58
CA ILE A 571 17.37 12.91 25.98
C ILE A 571 18.85 13.14 26.29
N LEU A 572 19.37 12.37 27.23
CA LEU A 572 20.79 12.34 27.54
C LEU A 572 21.54 11.72 26.35
N GLY A 573 22.73 12.27 26.04
CA GLY A 573 23.60 11.68 25.03
C GLY A 573 23.86 10.21 25.33
N GLN A 574 23.63 9.32 24.35
CA GLN A 574 24.09 7.93 24.48
C GLN A 574 25.60 7.96 24.65
N LYS A 575 26.16 7.32 25.68
CA LYS A 575 27.62 7.22 25.79
C LYS A 575 28.14 6.13 24.86
N ILE A 576 29.07 6.49 23.97
CA ILE A 576 29.82 5.54 23.16
C ILE A 576 31.14 5.23 23.85
N LYS A 577 31.46 3.93 23.87
CA LYS A 577 32.74 3.40 24.34
C LYS A 577 33.74 3.39 23.19
N TYR A 578 34.82 4.16 23.33
CA TYR A 578 35.96 4.12 22.42
C TYR A 578 37.13 3.37 23.07
N PRO A 579 37.48 2.16 22.61
CA PRO A 579 38.76 1.56 22.94
C PRO A 579 39.89 2.39 22.32
N VAL A 580 40.83 2.84 23.15
CA VAL A 580 41.97 3.66 22.77
C VAL A 580 43.24 2.81 22.74
N HIS A 581 43.92 2.82 21.61
CA HIS A 581 45.12 2.01 21.34
C HIS A 581 46.36 2.89 21.15
N ILE A 582 47.52 2.32 21.49
CA ILE A 582 48.85 2.85 21.12
C ILE A 582 49.60 1.78 20.33
N ASN A 583 50.01 2.07 19.09
CA ASN A 583 50.63 1.09 18.18
C ASN A 583 49.84 -0.24 18.15
N ASN A 584 48.51 -0.14 17.98
CA ASN A 584 47.55 -1.25 17.95
C ASN A 584 47.37 -2.01 19.28
N LYS A 585 47.96 -1.58 20.40
CA LYS A 585 47.76 -2.19 21.72
C LYS A 585 46.77 -1.38 22.55
N LEU A 586 45.68 -2.01 22.98
CA LEU A 586 44.65 -1.39 23.82
C LEU A 586 45.27 -0.87 25.13
N LYS A 587 44.87 0.34 25.53
CA LYS A 587 45.33 0.97 26.78
C LYS A 587 44.19 1.30 27.73
N VAL A 588 43.11 1.85 27.21
CA VAL A 588 41.95 2.29 28.01
C VAL A 588 40.72 2.29 27.11
N VAL A 589 39.54 2.20 27.72
CA VAL A 589 38.27 2.45 27.04
C VAL A 589 37.68 3.72 27.62
N ILE A 590 37.51 4.75 26.80
CA ILE A 590 36.88 6.01 27.21
C ILE A 590 35.39 5.97 26.88
N GLU A 591 34.58 6.67 27.67
CA GLU A 591 33.18 6.92 27.39
C GLU A 591 32.98 8.40 27.06
N VAL A 592 32.38 8.68 25.91
CA VAL A 592 32.07 10.03 25.41
C VAL A 592 30.64 10.05 24.90
N ASP A 593 30.01 11.21 24.82
CA ASP A 593 28.66 11.31 24.25
C ASP A 593 28.68 10.93 22.76
N ASN A 594 27.65 10.26 22.26
CA ASN A 594 27.52 9.76 20.88
C ASN A 594 27.69 10.88 19.85
N ASN A 595 27.30 12.10 20.22
CA ASN A 595 27.35 13.27 19.36
C ASN A 595 28.70 14.02 19.46
N SER A 596 29.68 13.44 20.17
CA SER A 596 31.00 14.05 20.36
C SER A 596 31.72 14.15 19.02
N THR A 597 32.26 15.34 18.72
CA THR A 597 33.12 15.52 17.55
C THR A 597 34.39 14.69 17.68
N LYS A 598 34.97 14.29 16.54
CA LYS A 598 36.27 13.58 16.49
C LYS A 598 37.31 14.22 17.42
N ASP A 599 37.43 15.55 17.39
CA ASP A 599 38.41 16.30 18.18
C ASP A 599 38.17 16.16 19.69
N HIS A 600 36.91 16.19 20.13
CA HIS A 600 36.56 15.98 21.53
C HIS A 600 36.89 14.55 21.99
N VAL A 601 36.63 13.55 21.16
CA VAL A 601 36.97 12.14 21.46
C VAL A 601 38.49 11.97 21.57
N ILE A 602 39.26 12.56 20.65
CA ILE A 602 40.73 12.50 20.66
C ILE A 602 41.30 13.21 21.88
N GLN A 603 40.79 14.40 22.21
CA GLN A 603 41.22 15.14 23.40
C GLN A 603 40.95 14.33 24.68
N THR A 604 39.74 13.80 24.83
CA THR A 604 39.37 12.94 25.98
C THR A 604 40.27 11.71 26.09
N ALA A 605 40.67 11.13 24.95
CA ALA A 605 41.61 10.00 24.90
C ALA A 605 43.03 10.40 25.35
N LEU A 606 43.53 11.55 24.89
CA LEU A 606 44.86 12.07 25.25
C LEU A 606 44.94 12.53 26.72
N GLU A 607 43.80 12.82 27.34
CA GLU A 607 43.74 13.22 28.74
C GLU A 607 43.88 12.03 29.71
N GLN A 608 43.67 10.79 29.24
CA GLN A 608 43.74 9.59 30.07
C GLN A 608 45.16 9.31 30.59
N PRO A 609 45.32 8.96 31.88
CA PRO A 609 46.64 8.67 32.46
C PRO A 609 47.43 7.59 31.72
N GLU A 610 46.77 6.52 31.28
CA GLU A 610 47.38 5.39 30.56
C GLU A 610 47.94 5.81 29.21
N ILE A 611 47.26 6.74 28.54
CA ILE A 611 47.66 7.27 27.25
C ILE A 611 48.82 8.25 27.45
N LYS A 612 48.70 9.20 28.38
CA LYS A 612 49.77 10.15 28.72
C LYS A 612 51.08 9.45 29.07
N LEU A 613 51.02 8.38 29.86
CA LEU A 613 52.19 7.55 30.20
C LEU A 613 52.74 6.81 28.98
N ALA A 614 51.88 6.24 28.14
CA ALA A 614 52.29 5.43 26.99
C ALA A 614 52.96 6.25 25.87
N ILE A 615 52.61 7.53 25.76
CA ILE A 615 53.15 8.49 24.77
C ILE A 615 54.25 9.39 25.35
N ALA A 616 54.56 9.29 26.64
CA ALA A 616 55.62 10.08 27.26
C ALA A 616 56.94 9.93 26.49
N ASN A 617 57.55 11.06 26.13
CA ASN A 617 58.77 11.16 25.32
C ASN A 617 58.69 10.54 23.91
N LYS A 618 57.49 10.36 23.36
CA LYS A 618 57.27 9.89 21.97
C LYS A 618 56.47 10.92 21.18
N LYS A 619 56.68 10.98 19.87
CA LYS A 619 55.93 11.86 18.97
C LYS A 619 54.83 11.06 18.28
N ILE A 620 53.58 11.50 18.42
CA ILE A 620 52.46 10.94 17.65
C ILE A 620 52.71 11.20 16.16
N LYS A 621 52.87 10.14 15.38
CA LYS A 621 53.09 10.16 13.94
C LYS A 621 51.78 10.16 13.16
N LYS A 622 50.74 9.50 13.70
CA LYS A 622 49.42 9.39 13.05
C LYS A 622 48.32 9.10 14.07
N GLU A 623 47.18 9.74 13.87
CA GLU A 623 45.95 9.51 14.61
C GLU A 623 44.96 8.77 13.70
N ILE A 624 44.48 7.62 14.15
CA ILE A 624 43.46 6.84 13.44
C ILE A 624 42.20 6.89 14.28
N PHE A 625 41.17 7.52 13.74
CA PHE A 625 39.84 7.59 14.33
C PHE A 625 38.86 6.85 13.43
N VAL A 626 38.11 5.92 14.00
CA VAL A 626 36.98 5.28 13.35
C VAL A 626 35.76 5.57 14.19
N GLU A 627 34.83 6.33 13.62
CA GLU A 627 33.60 6.77 14.28
C GLU A 627 32.81 5.59 14.85
N GLY A 628 32.36 5.73 16.10
CA GLY A 628 31.67 4.69 16.86
C GLY A 628 32.50 3.45 17.22
N LYS A 629 33.79 3.38 16.88
CA LYS A 629 34.57 2.13 16.95
C LYS A 629 35.88 2.20 17.73
N THR A 630 36.82 3.09 17.39
CA THR A 630 38.17 3.06 18.00
C THR A 630 38.96 4.35 17.78
N VAL A 631 39.89 4.62 18.70
CA VAL A 631 40.98 5.61 18.54
C VAL A 631 42.30 4.87 18.62
N ASN A 632 43.25 5.15 17.74
CA ASN A 632 44.58 4.57 17.78
C ASN A 632 45.65 5.61 17.45
N PHE A 633 46.60 5.79 18.37
CA PHE A 633 47.75 6.66 18.18
C PHE A 633 48.97 5.84 17.78
N LEU A 634 49.55 6.16 16.64
CA LEU A 634 50.85 5.61 16.22
C LEU A 634 51.96 6.54 16.73
N VAL A 635 52.81 6.03 17.62
CA VAL A 635 53.88 6.79 18.32
C VAL A 635 55.26 6.24 18.06
#